data_AF-E3N2M8-F1
#
_entry.id   AF-E3N2M8-F1
#
_cell.length_a   1.000
_cell.length_b   1.000
_cell.length_c   1.000
_cell.angle_alpha   90.00
_cell.angle_beta   90.00
_cell.angle_gamma   90.00
#
_symmetry.space_group_name_H-M   'P 1'
#
loop_
_entity.id
_entity.type
_entity.pdbx_description
1 polymer ?
#
loop_
_entity_poly.entity_id
_entity_poly.type
_entity_poly.pdbx_seq_one_letter_code
_entity_poly.pdbx_strand_id
1 'polypeptide(L)'
;MLLKNNSLIAIVCFGFFALSATITNHEKTGHRLVLTDFNGDIYYRDQPLITPWNRRVRRNAPDNLQTLLDRSTAFARIINGVSLQSGLFSGTHKIEVVVQELLNFGSIKMPEIVGFKADKITALTSTLNGFKKVKTENEVKDQEKMIVELKKIMEESEGAKSLEISDGKYFSDVGNFVKKFDIANMEKIVKLVENALELVEGLKKIPTEKPTQSNDAIDHWAAITDVTGHLTKFAQFKPVMETFNTSFKSFANLETFPEVLKPYRTVIRLIEARNGLKTSGTEALQKNIGQFMELLKVSNSSNKEVSMIYHLIHSRVNPVQMNREVTIGFLNGVTDFDKLLKDLQDPSFAKMVGEKKVKKLLDGLKPILSIQSKIDELNGKFGLFSKDSFLSTSEVQMLQVEMQGMSITDNDVDEVLNAINIPAEIDSKVYKDAKDLIEAAETFTKMIQSVRTWAEHLVGKELAEAIKEFDKDLNFKDRTDVDQSKTEIPAVMKNLKDKDSIKKFQDALTATQSLLNGYTGDNITAGAASIKQDGLNKFKDDQVVADEMKFHGRIRDNKQKLVAIVEAIELIHRTQNLDSGEIQKLESLAKAIPDASKLLTAQHLKSIGESMKTAENLESKSLGQTTGADRIMKPVAESVKGLQMIHDFSDMNLVTDLKTVENEVQKAIGQLKDSMKQGEIRKKWNNLNAESKSLEAWLQQVSTVNQNLVIGGSNKLADVGAPFVKLTAIGDFKFDVKNKIEVLMELIPLFIKDQATLDKLNGAKNTLSTLQTLDLEFSKFHKSFNDAPDKFQALYVFIGNFFTIAESNQAALRQSSTIEAIVTTNTGTTGTVIIIIVLVTLLVTVFIALIICRFNSHCWWNKRVKKQKEEEEHQPLTYPNDKPVANEKSASHSLLPPVTNQGDAPAPASQKQLQKSDGSVSKEVEKSEEKEVVKKVENNTKE
;
A
#
# COMPACT_ATOMS: atom_id res chain seq x y z
N MET A 1 -42.27 -19.54 36.37
CA MET A 1 -42.82 -20.66 37.17
C MET A 1 -41.67 -21.28 37.99
N LEU A 2 -41.97 -22.12 38.99
CA LEU A 2 -41.01 -22.74 39.93
C LEU A 2 -39.76 -23.35 39.24
N LEU A 3 -38.56 -23.55 39.83
CA LEU A 3 -37.82 -23.24 41.08
C LEU A 3 -36.95 -24.49 41.40
N LYS A 4 -35.74 -24.30 41.99
CA LYS A 4 -34.92 -25.33 42.68
C LYS A 4 -34.24 -26.44 41.82
N ASN A 5 -33.12 -27.06 42.22
CA ASN A 5 -32.03 -26.66 43.14
C ASN A 5 -30.74 -27.48 42.93
N ASN A 6 -29.59 -26.86 43.24
CA ASN A 6 -28.40 -27.35 43.96
C ASN A 6 -28.13 -28.87 44.18
N SER A 7 -26.87 -29.27 43.89
CA SER A 7 -25.97 -30.08 44.77
C SER A 7 -26.28 -31.59 44.99
N LEU A 8 -25.40 -32.47 45.48
CA LEU A 8 -23.97 -32.44 45.93
C LEU A 8 -23.40 -33.90 45.87
N ILE A 9 -22.07 -34.10 45.94
CA ILE A 9 -21.37 -35.33 46.46
C ILE A 9 -21.55 -36.67 45.67
N ALA A 10 -20.62 -37.66 45.63
CA ALA A 10 -19.15 -37.68 45.73
C ALA A 10 -18.57 -39.08 45.31
N ILE A 11 -17.25 -39.14 45.10
CA ILE A 11 -16.28 -40.24 45.38
C ILE A 11 -16.78 -41.70 45.42
N VAL A 12 -16.22 -42.56 44.55
CA VAL A 12 -15.58 -43.87 44.89
C VAL A 12 -14.42 -44.13 43.91
N CYS A 13 -13.32 -44.74 44.37
CA CYS A 13 -12.17 -45.13 43.54
C CYS A 13 -11.89 -46.64 43.59
N PHE A 14 -11.51 -47.21 42.44
CA PHE A 14 -10.78 -48.48 42.25
C PHE A 14 -9.99 -48.31 40.93
N GLY A 15 -8.74 -48.76 40.73
CA GLY A 15 -8.02 -49.87 41.35
C GLY A 15 -8.33 -51.15 40.56
N PHE A 16 -7.42 -51.78 39.81
CA PHE A 16 -5.97 -51.95 39.95
C PHE A 16 -5.36 -52.38 38.58
N PHE A 17 -4.07 -52.14 38.32
CA PHE A 17 -3.05 -53.18 38.04
C PHE A 17 -1.66 -52.58 37.72
N ALA A 18 -0.60 -53.36 38.00
CA ALA A 18 0.81 -53.03 37.76
C ALA A 18 1.33 -53.71 36.45
N LEU A 19 2.59 -53.61 36.00
CA LEU A 19 3.82 -54.02 36.71
C LEU A 19 5.11 -53.69 35.90
N SER A 20 6.21 -53.37 36.59
CA SER A 20 7.63 -53.43 36.14
C SER A 20 8.09 -52.52 34.96
N ALA A 21 9.35 -52.11 34.84
CA ALA A 21 10.58 -52.62 35.49
C ALA A 21 11.56 -51.51 35.95
N THR A 22 12.55 -51.89 36.76
CA THR A 22 13.52 -51.00 37.44
C THR A 22 14.95 -51.26 36.97
N ILE A 23 15.75 -50.20 36.75
CA ILE A 23 17.21 -50.24 36.88
C ILE A 23 17.67 -49.02 37.66
N THR A 24 18.48 -49.24 38.70
CA THR A 24 19.12 -48.22 39.54
C THR A 24 20.58 -48.02 39.16
N ASN A 25 21.16 -46.87 39.54
CA ASN A 25 22.57 -46.84 39.94
C ASN A 25 22.86 -45.71 40.95
N HIS A 26 23.97 -45.84 41.70
CA HIS A 26 24.17 -45.17 42.99
C HIS A 26 24.81 -43.77 42.97
N GLU A 27 24.72 -43.10 44.11
CA GLU A 27 25.32 -41.81 44.41
C GLU A 27 26.86 -41.84 44.49
N LYS A 28 27.48 -40.65 44.48
CA LYS A 28 28.44 -40.28 45.54
C LYS A 28 28.48 -38.77 45.79
N THR A 29 28.96 -38.40 46.98
CA THR A 29 28.70 -37.11 47.65
C THR A 29 29.87 -36.11 47.54
N GLY A 30 29.60 -34.80 47.73
CA GLY A 30 30.61 -33.75 47.48
C GLY A 30 30.32 -32.33 48.00
N HIS A 31 29.91 -32.18 49.27
CA HIS A 31 29.92 -30.94 50.09
C HIS A 31 29.09 -29.69 49.69
N ARG A 32 28.45 -29.12 50.72
CA ARG A 32 27.78 -27.80 50.73
C ARG A 32 28.72 -26.64 50.35
N LEU A 33 28.15 -25.66 49.65
CA LEU A 33 28.37 -24.24 49.96
C LEU A 33 27.00 -23.55 50.01
N VAL A 34 26.76 -22.71 51.02
CA VAL A 34 25.44 -22.08 51.25
C VAL A 34 25.38 -20.76 50.50
N LEU A 35 24.39 -20.62 49.62
CA LEU A 35 23.92 -19.34 49.10
C LEU A 35 22.57 -19.05 49.76
N THR A 36 22.47 -17.89 50.39
CA THR A 36 21.28 -17.43 51.12
C THR A 36 20.23 -16.86 50.18
N ASP A 37 18.97 -17.00 50.58
CA ASP A 37 17.76 -16.78 49.79
C ASP A 37 17.69 -15.44 49.06
N PHE A 38 17.38 -15.51 47.76
CA PHE A 38 16.73 -14.44 47.01
C PHE A 38 15.91 -15.04 45.84
N ASN A 39 14.90 -15.85 46.17
CA ASN A 39 13.81 -16.20 45.28
C ASN A 39 12.63 -16.75 46.10
N GLY A 40 11.57 -15.95 46.21
CA GLY A 40 10.30 -16.33 46.83
C GLY A 40 9.15 -15.60 46.15
N ASP A 41 8.16 -16.37 45.71
CA ASP A 41 6.81 -15.95 45.32
C ASP A 41 6.66 -14.77 44.33
N ILE A 42 6.81 -15.08 43.04
CA ILE A 42 5.98 -14.44 42.00
C ILE A 42 5.13 -15.52 41.34
N TYR A 43 3.82 -15.32 41.33
CA TYR A 43 2.85 -16.27 40.77
C TYR A 43 3.09 -16.50 39.28
N TYR A 44 3.21 -17.77 38.88
CA TYR A 44 2.85 -18.17 37.53
C TYR A 44 1.36 -17.88 37.32
N ARG A 45 1.04 -17.13 36.27
CA ARG A 45 -0.33 -16.92 35.82
C ARG A 45 -0.42 -17.34 34.36
N ASP A 46 -1.32 -18.27 34.08
CA ASP A 46 -1.38 -18.95 32.78
C ASP A 46 -1.63 -17.95 31.64
N GLN A 47 -0.66 -17.85 30.73
CA GLN A 47 -0.94 -17.47 29.35
C GLN A 47 -0.99 -18.75 28.52
N PRO A 48 -1.99 -18.92 27.64
CA PRO A 48 -2.04 -20.08 26.78
C PRO A 48 -0.84 -20.06 25.83
N LEU A 49 -0.01 -21.10 25.88
CA LEU A 49 0.95 -21.39 24.82
C LEU A 49 0.16 -21.62 23.53
N ILE A 50 0.09 -20.61 22.66
CA ILE A 50 -0.48 -20.74 21.32
C ILE A 50 0.49 -21.60 20.51
N THR A 51 0.26 -22.92 20.58
CA THR A 51 0.99 -23.88 19.77
C THR A 51 0.67 -23.64 18.29
N PRO A 52 1.69 -23.52 17.42
CA PRO A 52 1.46 -23.47 15.98
C PRO A 52 0.75 -24.75 15.53
N TRP A 53 -0.50 -24.63 15.08
CA TRP A 53 -1.33 -25.79 14.73
C TRP A 53 -0.70 -26.60 13.59
N ASN A 54 -0.67 -27.92 13.77
CA ASN A 54 -0.03 -28.90 12.89
C ASN A 54 -0.28 -28.64 11.40
N ARG A 55 0.73 -28.08 10.71
CA ARG A 55 0.89 -28.12 9.26
C ARG A 55 2.27 -28.69 8.94
N ARG A 56 2.39 -29.41 7.82
CA ARG A 56 3.58 -30.22 7.51
C ARG A 56 4.81 -29.33 7.35
N VAL A 57 5.71 -29.37 8.33
CA VAL A 57 7.05 -28.77 8.27
C VAL A 57 7.74 -29.25 6.99
N ARG A 58 8.09 -28.32 6.09
CA ARG A 58 9.10 -28.60 5.06
C ARG A 58 10.38 -28.96 5.80
N ARG A 59 11.03 -30.06 5.40
CA ARG A 59 12.37 -30.41 5.90
C ARG A 59 13.38 -29.41 5.33
N ASN A 60 13.49 -28.24 5.96
CA ASN A 60 14.42 -27.21 5.57
C ASN A 60 15.87 -27.62 5.88
N ALA A 61 16.81 -26.98 5.20
CA ALA A 61 18.23 -26.97 5.57
C ALA A 61 18.41 -26.36 6.98
N PRO A 62 19.56 -26.56 7.65
CA PRO A 62 19.88 -25.83 8.88
C PRO A 62 19.75 -24.33 8.65
N ASP A 63 19.03 -23.64 9.54
CA ASP A 63 18.83 -22.21 9.41
C ASP A 63 20.00 -21.42 10.02
N ASN A 64 20.86 -20.94 9.14
CA ASN A 64 22.01 -20.16 9.53
C ASN A 64 21.60 -18.70 9.86
N LEU A 65 20.50 -18.16 9.32
CA LEU A 65 20.05 -16.81 9.68
C LEU A 65 19.62 -16.75 11.14
N GLN A 66 18.75 -17.67 11.60
CA GLN A 66 18.40 -17.80 13.02
C GLN A 66 19.66 -18.06 13.88
N THR A 67 20.56 -18.95 13.45
CA THR A 67 21.78 -19.27 14.19
C THR A 67 22.74 -18.07 14.32
N LEU A 68 22.81 -17.18 13.33
CA LEU A 68 23.57 -15.93 13.38
C LEU A 68 22.88 -14.91 14.30
N LEU A 69 21.56 -14.83 14.22
CA LEU A 69 20.72 -13.91 14.98
C LEU A 69 20.79 -14.22 16.49
N ASP A 70 20.65 -15.49 16.89
CA ASP A 70 20.77 -15.94 18.28
C ASP A 70 22.12 -15.54 18.88
N ARG A 71 23.20 -15.83 18.16
CA ARG A 71 24.57 -15.53 18.59
C ARG A 71 24.83 -14.03 18.69
N SER A 72 24.34 -13.24 17.74
CA SER A 72 24.68 -11.82 17.62
C SER A 72 23.82 -10.91 18.52
N THR A 73 22.56 -11.28 18.77
CA THR A 73 21.62 -10.44 19.52
C THR A 73 22.02 -10.27 20.98
N ALA A 74 22.56 -11.31 21.62
CA ALA A 74 23.11 -11.21 22.97
C ALA A 74 24.21 -10.13 23.07
N PHE A 75 25.12 -10.06 22.09
CA PHE A 75 26.17 -9.03 22.06
C PHE A 75 25.61 -7.63 21.83
N ALA A 76 24.61 -7.47 20.96
CA ALA A 76 23.94 -6.19 20.71
C ALA A 76 23.27 -5.65 21.99
N ARG A 77 22.55 -6.49 22.73
CA ARG A 77 21.98 -6.14 24.04
C ARG A 77 23.06 -5.78 25.06
N ILE A 78 24.13 -6.56 25.15
CA ILE A 78 25.24 -6.33 26.10
C ILE A 78 25.93 -4.97 25.83
N ILE A 79 26.32 -4.68 24.58
CA ILE A 79 26.96 -3.38 24.28
C ILE A 79 25.97 -2.21 24.39
N ASN A 80 24.69 -2.42 24.12
CA ASN A 80 23.67 -1.40 24.40
C ASN A 80 23.51 -1.18 25.91
N GLY A 81 23.54 -2.22 26.76
CA GLY A 81 23.49 -2.07 28.21
C GLY A 81 24.65 -1.23 28.76
N VAL A 82 25.86 -1.46 28.24
CA VAL A 82 27.06 -0.66 28.56
C VAL A 82 26.92 0.80 28.10
N SER A 83 26.57 1.00 26.82
CA SER A 83 26.39 2.33 26.21
C SER A 83 25.31 3.13 26.96
N LEU A 84 24.15 2.51 27.21
CA LEU A 84 23.03 3.09 27.93
C LEU A 84 23.38 3.50 29.36
N GLN A 85 24.11 2.65 30.10
CA GLN A 85 24.55 2.96 31.46
C GLN A 85 25.54 4.15 31.48
N SER A 86 26.53 4.14 30.58
CA SER A 86 27.51 5.23 30.46
C SER A 86 26.83 6.54 30.02
N GLY A 87 25.88 6.44 29.09
CA GLY A 87 25.07 7.54 28.60
C GLY A 87 24.21 8.21 29.67
N LEU A 88 23.54 7.41 30.52
CA LEU A 88 22.73 7.90 31.63
C LEU A 88 23.57 8.49 32.76
N PHE A 89 24.72 7.89 33.11
CA PHE A 89 25.63 8.45 34.12
C PHE A 89 26.33 9.73 33.66
N SER A 90 26.68 9.85 32.36
CA SER A 90 27.26 11.07 31.79
C SER A 90 26.24 12.18 31.51
N GLY A 91 24.94 11.87 31.60
CA GLY A 91 23.85 12.80 31.23
C GLY A 91 23.75 13.10 29.73
N THR A 92 24.50 12.40 28.89
CA THR A 92 24.39 12.49 27.42
C THR A 92 23.10 11.86 26.91
N HIS A 93 22.61 10.83 27.62
CA HIS A 93 21.33 10.19 27.34
C HIS A 93 20.29 10.67 28.36
N LYS A 94 19.09 11.03 27.88
CA LYS A 94 17.96 11.47 28.71
C LYS A 94 17.10 10.29 29.12
N ILE A 95 16.74 10.18 30.40
CA ILE A 95 15.95 9.05 30.91
C ILE A 95 14.56 8.98 30.27
N GLU A 96 14.00 10.14 29.89
CA GLU A 96 12.75 10.26 29.14
C GLU A 96 12.82 9.53 27.80
N VAL A 97 13.92 9.69 27.05
CA VAL A 97 14.11 9.05 25.73
C VAL A 97 14.33 7.55 25.88
N VAL A 98 15.14 7.15 26.87
CA VAL A 98 15.39 5.73 27.19
C VAL A 98 14.09 5.01 27.52
N VAL A 99 13.25 5.57 28.39
CA VAL A 99 11.97 4.98 28.77
C VAL A 99 10.98 5.00 27.59
N GLN A 100 10.95 6.06 26.78
CA GLN A 100 10.11 6.14 25.57
C GLN A 100 10.44 5.01 24.57
N GLU A 101 11.73 4.75 24.34
CA GLU A 101 12.17 3.67 23.43
C GLU A 101 11.95 2.28 24.04
N LEU A 102 12.27 2.05 25.32
CA LEU A 102 12.05 0.76 25.99
C LEU A 102 10.56 0.37 26.04
N LEU A 103 9.66 1.35 26.24
CA LEU A 103 8.20 1.15 26.20
C LEU A 103 7.62 1.07 24.78
N ASN A 104 8.47 1.15 23.74
CA ASN A 104 8.11 1.04 22.34
C ASN A 104 7.05 2.07 21.88
N PHE A 105 7.15 3.33 22.31
CA PHE A 105 6.23 4.42 21.88
C PHE A 105 6.49 4.93 20.44
N GLY A 106 7.61 4.51 19.83
CA GLY A 106 8.01 4.96 18.49
C GLY A 106 8.18 6.48 18.44
N SER A 107 7.48 7.12 17.50
CA SER A 107 7.52 8.57 17.28
C SER A 107 6.80 9.41 18.33
N ILE A 108 5.93 8.81 19.17
CA ILE A 108 5.11 9.55 20.14
C ILE A 108 5.95 9.96 21.35
N LYS A 109 6.00 11.25 21.65
CA LYS A 109 6.81 11.78 22.75
C LYS A 109 6.05 11.71 24.08
N MET A 110 6.75 11.52 25.20
CA MET A 110 6.14 11.48 26.54
C MET A 110 5.16 12.65 26.85
N PRO A 111 5.44 13.93 26.50
CA PRO A 111 4.51 15.02 26.76
C PRO A 111 3.17 14.89 26.02
N GLU A 112 3.13 14.12 24.93
CA GLU A 112 1.92 13.87 24.14
C GLU A 112 1.05 12.80 24.79
N ILE A 113 1.68 11.75 25.35
CA ILE A 113 1.05 10.73 26.20
C ILE A 113 0.47 11.36 27.48
N VAL A 114 1.21 12.28 28.11
CA VAL A 114 0.75 13.02 29.30
C VAL A 114 -0.35 14.03 28.96
N GLY A 115 -0.30 14.65 27.77
CA GLY A 115 -1.30 15.59 27.26
C GLY A 115 -2.50 14.97 26.55
N PHE A 116 -2.71 13.66 26.68
CA PHE A 116 -3.77 12.92 25.97
C PHE A 116 -5.19 13.24 26.49
N LYS A 117 -6.15 13.41 25.57
CA LYS A 117 -7.52 13.84 25.86
C LYS A 117 -8.54 12.71 25.72
N ALA A 118 -8.69 11.90 26.77
CA ALA A 118 -9.65 10.78 26.78
C ALA A 118 -11.12 11.23 26.65
N ASP A 119 -11.44 12.48 26.99
CA ASP A 119 -12.74 13.12 26.77
C ASP A 119 -13.11 13.18 25.28
N LYS A 120 -12.15 13.40 24.38
CA LYS A 120 -12.38 13.42 22.93
C LYS A 120 -12.79 12.06 22.38
N ILE A 121 -12.17 11.00 22.89
CA ILE A 121 -12.56 9.64 22.53
C ILE A 121 -13.95 9.31 23.10
N THR A 122 -14.20 9.66 24.36
CA THR A 122 -15.50 9.42 25.02
C THR A 122 -16.64 10.16 24.31
N ALA A 123 -16.41 11.36 23.79
CA ALA A 123 -17.36 12.08 22.95
C ALA A 123 -17.62 11.32 21.63
N LEU A 124 -16.58 10.87 20.95
CA LEU A 124 -16.70 10.11 19.70
C LEU A 124 -17.42 8.75 19.90
N THR A 125 -17.06 7.97 20.92
CA THR A 125 -17.70 6.67 21.21
C THR A 125 -19.15 6.84 21.64
N SER A 126 -19.48 7.92 22.35
CA SER A 126 -20.86 8.30 22.65
C SER A 126 -21.65 8.65 21.38
N THR A 127 -21.13 9.52 20.51
CA THR A 127 -21.81 9.91 19.26
C THR A 127 -21.97 8.74 18.30
N LEU A 128 -20.98 7.85 18.15
CA LEU A 128 -21.10 6.61 17.37
C LEU A 128 -22.22 5.70 17.93
N ASN A 129 -22.25 5.47 19.24
CA ASN A 129 -23.32 4.69 19.90
C ASN A 129 -24.70 5.38 19.89
N GLY A 130 -24.75 6.69 19.65
CA GLY A 130 -25.96 7.44 19.37
C GLY A 130 -26.43 7.24 17.93
N PHE A 131 -25.52 7.45 16.96
CA PHE A 131 -25.80 7.36 15.53
C PHE A 131 -26.28 5.95 15.12
N LYS A 132 -25.68 4.89 15.68
CA LYS A 132 -26.12 3.50 15.51
C LYS A 132 -27.58 3.20 15.92
N LYS A 133 -28.22 4.09 16.69
CA LYS A 133 -29.63 3.94 17.12
C LYS A 133 -30.61 4.68 16.20
N VAL A 134 -30.11 5.50 15.27
CA VAL A 134 -30.90 6.13 14.21
C VAL A 134 -31.34 5.03 13.26
N LYS A 135 -32.65 4.76 13.19
CA LYS A 135 -33.20 3.75 12.29
C LYS A 135 -33.38 4.34 10.90
N THR A 136 -32.75 3.75 9.89
CA THR A 136 -33.05 4.03 8.49
C THR A 136 -34.40 3.40 8.14
N GLU A 137 -35.43 4.24 8.06
CA GLU A 137 -36.79 3.86 7.67
C GLU A 137 -36.84 3.45 6.19
N ASN A 138 -37.90 2.76 5.76
CA ASN A 138 -37.94 2.20 4.40
C ASN A 138 -37.99 3.28 3.32
N GLU A 139 -38.70 4.38 3.56
CA GLU A 139 -38.73 5.55 2.68
C GLU A 139 -37.33 6.14 2.44
N VAL A 140 -36.50 6.22 3.49
CA VAL A 140 -35.11 6.66 3.35
C VAL A 140 -34.29 5.69 2.48
N LYS A 141 -34.50 4.37 2.58
CA LYS A 141 -33.78 3.39 1.74
C LYS A 141 -34.15 3.49 0.26
N ASP A 142 -35.41 3.79 -0.04
CA ASP A 142 -35.85 4.00 -1.41
C ASP A 142 -35.28 5.32 -1.98
N GLN A 143 -35.13 6.35 -1.14
CA GLN A 143 -34.46 7.62 -1.49
C GLN A 143 -32.94 7.44 -1.68
N GLU A 144 -32.26 6.74 -0.78
CA GLU A 144 -30.83 6.38 -0.91
C GLU A 144 -30.58 5.64 -2.22
N LYS A 145 -31.41 4.64 -2.53
CA LYS A 145 -31.36 3.89 -3.79
C LYS A 145 -31.60 4.80 -4.99
N MET A 146 -32.58 5.71 -4.93
CA MET A 146 -32.85 6.68 -5.97
C MET A 146 -31.64 7.58 -6.24
N ILE A 147 -30.96 8.11 -5.21
CA ILE A 147 -29.73 8.91 -5.40
C ILE A 147 -28.60 8.07 -6.02
N VAL A 148 -28.46 6.79 -5.64
CA VAL A 148 -27.47 5.87 -6.24
C VAL A 148 -27.77 5.58 -7.71
N GLU A 149 -29.03 5.43 -8.13
CA GLU A 149 -29.38 5.31 -9.55
C GLU A 149 -29.18 6.63 -10.31
N LEU A 150 -29.49 7.78 -9.70
CA LEU A 150 -29.24 9.10 -10.29
C LEU A 150 -27.74 9.39 -10.50
N LYS A 151 -26.86 8.87 -9.63
CA LYS A 151 -25.40 8.92 -9.86
C LYS A 151 -25.01 8.22 -11.17
N LYS A 152 -25.57 7.05 -11.46
CA LYS A 152 -25.30 6.32 -12.72
C LYS A 152 -25.84 7.08 -13.93
N ILE A 153 -27.08 7.58 -13.84
CA ILE A 153 -27.71 8.41 -14.89
C ILE A 153 -26.85 9.64 -15.18
N MET A 154 -26.33 10.31 -14.14
CA MET A 154 -25.39 11.43 -14.27
C MET A 154 -24.10 11.00 -14.99
N GLU A 155 -23.46 9.91 -14.56
CA GLU A 155 -22.19 9.41 -15.13
C GLU A 155 -22.34 9.02 -16.61
N GLU A 156 -23.42 8.33 -16.97
CA GLU A 156 -23.71 7.95 -18.35
C GLU A 156 -24.10 9.15 -19.22
N SER A 157 -24.74 10.18 -18.66
CA SER A 157 -25.10 11.42 -19.38
C SER A 157 -23.90 12.25 -19.82
N GLU A 158 -22.69 11.98 -19.31
CA GLU A 158 -21.45 12.61 -19.79
C GLU A 158 -21.19 12.33 -21.28
N GLY A 159 -21.65 11.17 -21.77
CA GLY A 159 -21.58 10.79 -23.19
C GLY A 159 -22.64 11.45 -24.08
N ALA A 160 -23.60 12.18 -23.50
CA ALA A 160 -24.74 12.78 -24.20
C ALA A 160 -25.04 14.21 -23.68
N LYS A 161 -24.05 15.10 -23.83
CA LYS A 161 -24.18 16.53 -23.48
C LYS A 161 -24.97 17.33 -24.51
N SER A 162 -25.12 16.80 -25.73
CA SER A 162 -25.83 17.44 -26.84
C SER A 162 -26.49 16.38 -27.72
N LEU A 163 -27.60 16.75 -28.36
CA LEU A 163 -28.25 15.99 -29.44
C LEU A 163 -27.88 16.54 -30.83
N GLU A 164 -26.94 17.48 -30.93
CA GLU A 164 -26.44 17.94 -32.23
C GLU A 164 -25.62 16.85 -32.93
N ILE A 165 -26.00 16.53 -34.16
CA ILE A 165 -25.26 15.63 -35.05
C ILE A 165 -24.23 16.46 -35.80
N SER A 166 -22.95 16.30 -35.42
CA SER A 166 -21.83 17.08 -35.96
C SER A 166 -21.58 16.89 -37.45
N ASP A 167 -22.12 15.82 -38.06
CA ASP A 167 -22.01 15.57 -39.50
C ASP A 167 -23.35 15.08 -40.10
N GLY A 168 -24.32 16.00 -40.22
CA GLY A 168 -25.61 15.77 -40.88
C GLY A 168 -25.50 15.30 -42.35
N LYS A 169 -24.30 15.40 -42.93
CA LYS A 169 -23.90 14.75 -44.19
C LYS A 169 -24.29 13.27 -44.25
N TYR A 170 -24.30 12.55 -43.12
CA TYR A 170 -24.65 11.12 -43.10
C TYR A 170 -26.01 10.83 -43.77
N PHE A 171 -27.06 11.61 -43.47
CA PHE A 171 -28.38 11.41 -44.10
C PHE A 171 -28.33 11.68 -45.60
N SER A 172 -27.50 12.64 -46.03
CA SER A 172 -27.23 12.87 -47.46
C SER A 172 -26.44 11.74 -48.11
N ASP A 173 -25.54 11.08 -47.38
CA ASP A 173 -24.75 9.96 -47.87
C ASP A 173 -25.60 8.70 -48.09
N VAL A 174 -26.56 8.40 -47.21
CA VAL A 174 -27.58 7.36 -47.47
C VAL A 174 -28.43 7.72 -48.68
N GLY A 175 -28.86 8.98 -48.79
CA GLY A 175 -29.59 9.49 -49.96
C GLY A 175 -28.76 9.50 -51.26
N ASN A 176 -27.43 9.49 -51.17
CA ASN A 176 -26.51 9.36 -52.30
C ASN A 176 -26.21 7.91 -52.64
N PHE A 177 -26.13 7.03 -51.63
CA PHE A 177 -25.97 5.59 -51.78
C PHE A 177 -27.13 4.99 -52.58
N VAL A 178 -28.38 5.27 -52.23
CA VAL A 178 -29.56 4.76 -52.97
C VAL A 178 -29.54 5.17 -54.45
N LYS A 179 -28.96 6.33 -54.78
CA LYS A 179 -28.86 6.83 -56.17
C LYS A 179 -27.68 6.25 -56.97
N LYS A 180 -26.72 5.61 -56.29
CA LYS A 180 -25.44 5.17 -56.88
C LYS A 180 -25.16 3.67 -56.69
N PHE A 181 -25.91 2.99 -55.82
CA PHE A 181 -25.74 1.57 -55.55
C PHE A 181 -26.18 0.73 -56.74
N ASP A 182 -25.26 -0.07 -57.27
CA ASP A 182 -25.44 -0.82 -58.51
C ASP A 182 -26.17 -2.15 -58.27
N ILE A 183 -27.46 -2.04 -57.96
CA ILE A 183 -28.38 -3.17 -57.77
C ILE A 183 -28.38 -4.08 -59.01
N ALA A 184 -28.34 -3.48 -60.20
CA ALA A 184 -28.40 -4.21 -61.47
C ALA A 184 -27.19 -5.13 -61.68
N ASN A 185 -25.98 -4.73 -61.25
CA ASN A 185 -24.82 -5.63 -61.29
C ASN A 185 -24.74 -6.54 -60.06
N MET A 186 -25.18 -6.11 -58.88
CA MET A 186 -25.36 -6.99 -57.71
C MET A 186 -26.20 -8.22 -58.08
N GLU A 187 -27.40 -8.02 -58.62
CA GLU A 187 -28.30 -9.11 -59.00
C GLU A 187 -27.69 -10.07 -60.04
N LYS A 188 -26.95 -9.56 -61.02
CA LYS A 188 -26.28 -10.41 -62.02
C LYS A 188 -25.20 -11.28 -61.37
N ILE A 189 -24.48 -10.75 -60.38
CA ILE A 189 -23.44 -11.50 -59.67
C ILE A 189 -24.06 -12.53 -58.71
N VAL A 190 -25.16 -12.20 -58.02
CA VAL A 190 -25.94 -13.17 -57.23
C VAL A 190 -26.41 -14.32 -58.12
N LYS A 191 -27.07 -14.00 -59.23
CA LYS A 191 -27.55 -14.98 -60.23
C LYS A 191 -26.39 -15.79 -60.83
N LEU A 192 -25.19 -15.23 -60.98
CA LEU A 192 -24.01 -15.99 -61.43
C LEU A 192 -23.58 -17.05 -60.40
N VAL A 193 -23.55 -16.71 -59.11
CA VAL A 193 -23.21 -17.68 -58.04
C VAL A 193 -24.30 -18.76 -57.90
N GLU A 194 -25.57 -18.38 -57.99
CA GLU A 194 -26.71 -19.31 -57.92
C GLU A 194 -26.71 -20.32 -59.07
N ASN A 195 -26.60 -19.85 -60.31
CA ASN A 195 -26.49 -20.74 -61.48
C ASN A 195 -25.24 -21.64 -61.41
N ALA A 196 -24.15 -21.18 -60.80
CA ALA A 196 -22.96 -22.01 -60.60
C ALA A 196 -23.22 -23.17 -59.61
N LEU A 197 -23.93 -22.90 -58.51
CA LEU A 197 -24.33 -23.93 -57.54
C LEU A 197 -25.23 -24.99 -58.18
N GLU A 198 -26.24 -24.59 -58.95
CA GLU A 198 -27.16 -25.51 -59.63
C GLU A 198 -26.44 -26.43 -60.64
N LEU A 199 -25.54 -25.87 -61.44
CA LEU A 199 -24.77 -26.63 -62.43
C LEU A 199 -23.76 -27.59 -61.78
N VAL A 200 -23.11 -27.18 -60.68
CA VAL A 200 -22.19 -28.04 -59.90
C VAL A 200 -22.93 -29.17 -59.17
N GLU A 201 -24.14 -28.93 -58.66
CA GLU A 201 -25.02 -29.98 -58.13
C GLU A 201 -25.42 -30.98 -59.23
N GLY A 202 -25.63 -30.49 -60.46
CA GLY A 202 -25.89 -31.31 -61.64
C GLY A 202 -24.84 -32.40 -61.89
N LEU A 203 -23.55 -32.09 -61.71
CA LEU A 203 -22.45 -33.03 -61.94
C LEU A 203 -22.51 -34.28 -61.03
N LYS A 204 -23.10 -34.19 -59.83
CA LYS A 204 -23.21 -35.35 -58.91
C LYS A 204 -24.08 -36.47 -59.47
N LYS A 205 -24.87 -36.21 -60.51
CA LYS A 205 -25.75 -37.17 -61.18
C LYS A 205 -25.02 -38.00 -62.23
N ILE A 206 -23.80 -37.60 -62.62
CA ILE A 206 -22.99 -38.29 -63.64
C ILE A 206 -22.25 -39.48 -62.98
N PRO A 207 -22.42 -40.72 -63.49
CA PRO A 207 -21.75 -41.91 -62.94
C PRO A 207 -20.23 -41.94 -63.24
N THR A 208 -19.51 -42.79 -62.51
CA THR A 208 -18.07 -43.03 -62.71
C THR A 208 -17.77 -44.16 -63.72
N GLU A 209 -18.80 -44.87 -64.16
CA GLU A 209 -18.71 -45.94 -65.15
C GLU A 209 -18.72 -45.36 -66.58
N LYS A 210 -18.38 -46.18 -67.58
CA LYS A 210 -18.58 -45.78 -68.98
C LYS A 210 -20.09 -45.71 -69.30
N PRO A 211 -20.56 -44.69 -70.03
CA PRO A 211 -21.92 -44.66 -70.59
C PRO A 211 -22.26 -45.95 -71.33
N THR A 212 -23.47 -46.47 -71.13
CA THR A 212 -23.91 -47.70 -71.83
C THR A 212 -24.72 -47.39 -73.09
N GLN A 213 -25.26 -46.17 -73.21
CA GLN A 213 -25.86 -45.66 -74.44
C GLN A 213 -25.11 -44.42 -74.95
N SER A 214 -25.23 -44.13 -76.25
CA SER A 214 -24.60 -42.94 -76.84
C SER A 214 -25.27 -41.63 -76.41
N ASN A 215 -26.53 -41.67 -75.96
CA ASN A 215 -27.26 -40.49 -75.52
C ASN A 215 -26.76 -40.02 -74.15
N ASP A 216 -26.59 -40.93 -73.18
CA ASP A 216 -26.01 -40.61 -71.86
C ASP A 216 -24.64 -39.90 -72.01
N ALA A 217 -23.81 -40.32 -72.97
CA ALA A 217 -22.52 -39.69 -73.25
C ALA A 217 -22.63 -38.25 -73.78
N ILE A 218 -23.73 -37.91 -74.48
CA ILE A 218 -24.03 -36.56 -74.96
C ILE A 218 -24.56 -35.70 -73.80
N ASP A 219 -25.48 -36.22 -73.00
CA ASP A 219 -26.10 -35.50 -71.89
C ASP A 219 -25.09 -35.21 -70.76
N HIS A 220 -24.21 -36.16 -70.45
CA HIS A 220 -23.09 -35.94 -69.52
C HIS A 220 -22.08 -34.90 -70.05
N TRP A 221 -21.83 -34.88 -71.37
CA TRP A 221 -20.96 -33.87 -71.97
C TRP A 221 -21.61 -32.47 -71.94
N ALA A 222 -22.92 -32.38 -72.17
CA ALA A 222 -23.66 -31.12 -72.05
C ALA A 222 -23.54 -30.51 -70.65
N ALA A 223 -23.80 -31.30 -69.59
CA ALA A 223 -23.67 -30.82 -68.20
C ALA A 223 -22.26 -30.32 -67.84
N ILE A 224 -21.21 -30.99 -68.35
CA ILE A 224 -19.81 -30.55 -68.17
C ILE A 224 -19.49 -29.30 -69.01
N THR A 225 -20.08 -29.19 -70.20
CA THR A 225 -19.98 -28.01 -71.08
C THR A 225 -20.65 -26.79 -70.45
N ASP A 226 -21.82 -26.96 -69.82
CA ASP A 226 -22.52 -25.89 -69.12
C ASP A 226 -21.71 -25.36 -67.94
N VAL A 227 -21.13 -26.25 -67.12
CA VAL A 227 -20.25 -25.89 -66.01
C VAL A 227 -18.99 -25.16 -66.51
N THR A 228 -18.30 -25.66 -67.53
CA THR A 228 -17.08 -25.01 -68.07
C THR A 228 -17.38 -23.68 -68.77
N GLY A 229 -18.52 -23.59 -69.47
CA GLY A 229 -19.05 -22.32 -69.95
C GLY A 229 -19.36 -21.34 -68.81
N HIS A 230 -19.82 -21.83 -67.65
CA HIS A 230 -20.08 -21.00 -66.47
C HIS A 230 -18.80 -20.54 -65.76
N LEU A 231 -17.76 -21.39 -65.66
CA LEU A 231 -16.42 -20.99 -65.22
C LEU A 231 -15.86 -19.87 -66.12
N THR A 232 -16.13 -19.94 -67.43
CA THR A 232 -15.76 -18.88 -68.39
C THR A 232 -16.55 -17.58 -68.14
N LYS A 233 -17.84 -17.66 -67.74
CA LYS A 233 -18.62 -16.48 -67.33
C LYS A 233 -18.05 -15.80 -66.09
N PHE A 234 -17.52 -16.53 -65.10
CA PHE A 234 -16.82 -15.91 -63.95
C PHE A 234 -15.65 -15.03 -64.41
N ALA A 235 -14.83 -15.51 -65.36
CA ALA A 235 -13.74 -14.70 -65.92
C ALA A 235 -14.25 -13.46 -66.67
N GLN A 236 -15.38 -13.56 -67.38
CA GLN A 236 -16.02 -12.44 -68.08
C GLN A 236 -16.67 -11.42 -67.11
N PHE A 237 -17.22 -11.88 -65.98
CA PHE A 237 -17.85 -11.05 -64.96
C PHE A 237 -16.86 -10.42 -63.98
N LYS A 238 -15.59 -10.87 -63.95
CA LYS A 238 -14.56 -10.33 -63.05
C LYS A 238 -14.46 -8.79 -63.07
N PRO A 239 -14.43 -8.08 -64.22
CA PRO A 239 -14.40 -6.62 -64.22
C PRO A 239 -15.66 -5.97 -63.61
N VAL A 240 -16.81 -6.65 -63.69
CA VAL A 240 -18.06 -6.20 -63.06
C VAL A 240 -17.98 -6.35 -61.54
N MET A 241 -17.41 -7.45 -61.04
CA MET A 241 -17.15 -7.65 -59.61
C MET A 241 -16.14 -6.64 -59.05
N GLU A 242 -15.05 -6.38 -59.78
CA GLU A 242 -14.04 -5.38 -59.43
C GLU A 242 -14.61 -3.95 -59.43
N THR A 243 -15.50 -3.63 -60.39
CA THR A 243 -16.22 -2.34 -60.44
C THR A 243 -17.22 -2.22 -59.29
N PHE A 244 -17.97 -3.28 -58.98
CA PHE A 244 -18.94 -3.31 -57.89
C PHE A 244 -18.27 -3.11 -56.52
N ASN A 245 -17.20 -3.85 -56.23
CA ASN A 245 -16.44 -3.71 -54.98
C ASN A 245 -15.81 -2.31 -54.85
N THR A 246 -15.15 -1.82 -55.91
CA THR A 246 -14.56 -0.47 -55.93
C THR A 246 -15.63 0.61 -55.67
N SER A 247 -16.81 0.46 -56.27
CA SER A 247 -17.95 1.37 -56.03
C SER A 247 -18.47 1.26 -54.60
N PHE A 248 -18.60 0.05 -54.05
CA PHE A 248 -19.10 -0.16 -52.69
C PHE A 248 -18.19 0.47 -51.62
N LYS A 249 -16.87 0.39 -51.80
CA LYS A 249 -15.88 0.99 -50.89
C LYS A 249 -16.05 2.51 -50.71
N SER A 250 -16.67 3.21 -51.67
CA SER A 250 -16.99 4.64 -51.53
C SER A 250 -18.07 4.95 -50.48
N PHE A 251 -18.72 3.92 -49.91
CA PHE A 251 -19.78 4.03 -48.90
C PHE A 251 -19.38 3.41 -47.54
N ALA A 252 -18.09 3.11 -47.31
CA ALA A 252 -17.64 2.51 -46.05
C ALA A 252 -17.97 3.36 -44.80
N ASN A 253 -18.18 4.67 -44.97
CA ASN A 253 -18.64 5.57 -43.91
C ASN A 253 -20.09 5.34 -43.47
N LEU A 254 -20.88 4.55 -44.20
CA LEU A 254 -22.21 4.13 -43.76
C LEU A 254 -22.16 3.18 -42.54
N GLU A 255 -21.02 2.53 -42.28
CA GLU A 255 -20.88 1.63 -41.13
C GLU A 255 -20.79 2.34 -39.77
N THR A 256 -20.51 3.65 -39.73
CA THR A 256 -20.33 4.40 -38.48
C THR A 256 -21.63 4.94 -37.87
N PHE A 257 -22.79 4.72 -38.51
CA PHE A 257 -24.05 5.36 -38.14
C PHE A 257 -24.52 5.10 -36.69
N PRO A 258 -24.37 3.89 -36.11
CA PRO A 258 -24.77 3.65 -34.71
C PRO A 258 -23.97 4.50 -33.70
N GLU A 259 -22.74 4.89 -34.04
CA GLU A 259 -21.93 5.80 -33.24
C GLU A 259 -22.36 7.26 -33.43
N VAL A 260 -22.81 7.66 -34.63
CA VAL A 260 -23.41 8.98 -34.89
C VAL A 260 -24.71 9.17 -34.10
N LEU A 261 -25.52 8.12 -33.98
CA LEU A 261 -26.78 8.15 -33.21
C LEU A 261 -26.61 7.87 -31.71
N LYS A 262 -25.38 7.65 -31.23
CA LYS A 262 -25.06 7.33 -29.84
C LYS A 262 -25.61 8.34 -28.82
N PRO A 263 -25.60 9.67 -29.04
CA PRO A 263 -26.18 10.63 -28.09
C PRO A 263 -27.69 10.41 -27.94
N TYR A 264 -28.43 10.24 -29.04
CA TYR A 264 -29.87 9.96 -29.03
C TYR A 264 -30.17 8.65 -28.30
N ARG A 265 -29.47 7.56 -28.64
CA ARG A 265 -29.61 6.27 -27.96
C ARG A 265 -29.37 6.39 -26.46
N THR A 266 -28.41 7.22 -26.07
CA THR A 266 -28.06 7.45 -24.67
C THR A 266 -29.17 8.20 -23.95
N VAL A 267 -29.65 9.33 -24.47
CA VAL A 267 -30.76 10.10 -23.85
C VAL A 267 -32.03 9.26 -23.75
N ILE A 268 -32.40 8.51 -24.79
CA ILE A 268 -33.57 7.62 -24.75
C ILE A 268 -33.43 6.57 -23.64
N ARG A 269 -32.24 5.95 -23.50
CA ARG A 269 -31.98 4.99 -22.42
C ARG A 269 -31.96 5.63 -21.04
N LEU A 270 -31.54 6.90 -20.91
CA LEU A 270 -31.58 7.65 -19.64
C LEU A 270 -33.02 7.99 -19.24
N ILE A 271 -33.88 8.36 -20.19
CA ILE A 271 -35.34 8.52 -19.98
C ILE A 271 -35.95 7.20 -19.51
N GLU A 272 -35.63 6.08 -20.18
CA GLU A 272 -36.11 4.74 -19.80
C GLU A 272 -35.59 4.30 -18.42
N ALA A 273 -34.35 4.66 -18.05
CA ALA A 273 -33.76 4.36 -16.73
C ALA A 273 -34.27 5.27 -15.59
N ARG A 274 -34.70 6.51 -15.90
CA ARG A 274 -35.31 7.45 -14.94
C ARG A 274 -36.75 7.04 -14.56
N ASN A 275 -37.42 6.28 -15.42
CA ASN A 275 -38.85 5.98 -15.28
C ASN A 275 -39.19 5.32 -13.92
N GLY A 276 -40.21 5.85 -13.23
CA GLY A 276 -40.60 5.42 -11.89
C GLY A 276 -39.71 5.87 -10.72
N LEU A 277 -38.59 6.57 -10.95
CA LEU A 277 -37.84 7.23 -9.86
C LEU A 277 -38.63 8.43 -9.30
N LYS A 278 -38.64 8.59 -7.98
CA LYS A 278 -39.38 9.65 -7.26
C LYS A 278 -38.47 10.40 -6.31
N THR A 279 -38.57 11.72 -6.28
CA THR A 279 -37.68 12.63 -5.54
C THR A 279 -38.40 13.44 -4.45
N SER A 280 -39.60 13.04 -4.07
CA SER A 280 -40.37 13.60 -2.95
C SER A 280 -40.01 12.94 -1.61
N GLY A 281 -40.12 13.67 -0.50
CA GLY A 281 -39.96 13.14 0.87
C GLY A 281 -38.51 13.14 1.40
N THR A 282 -37.58 13.77 0.67
CA THR A 282 -36.13 13.72 0.94
C THR A 282 -35.71 14.39 2.25
N GLU A 283 -36.61 15.04 2.98
CA GLU A 283 -36.36 15.66 4.28
C GLU A 283 -35.83 14.64 5.31
N ALA A 284 -36.28 13.38 5.24
CA ALA A 284 -35.82 12.30 6.10
C ALA A 284 -34.36 11.89 5.80
N LEU A 285 -33.99 11.82 4.51
CA LEU A 285 -32.61 11.55 4.09
C LEU A 285 -31.69 12.75 4.40
N GLN A 286 -32.13 13.98 4.13
CA GLN A 286 -31.40 15.20 4.49
C GLN A 286 -31.09 15.25 5.99
N LYS A 287 -32.07 14.93 6.83
CA LYS A 287 -31.90 14.84 8.29
C LYS A 287 -30.87 13.78 8.71
N ASN A 288 -30.86 12.62 8.07
CA ASN A 288 -29.86 11.57 8.34
C ASN A 288 -28.45 12.01 7.93
N ILE A 289 -28.30 12.69 6.79
CA ILE A 289 -27.02 13.26 6.35
C ILE A 289 -26.58 14.38 7.32
N GLY A 290 -27.49 15.24 7.77
CA GLY A 290 -27.20 16.26 8.80
C GLY A 290 -26.71 15.66 10.13
N GLN A 291 -27.35 14.59 10.61
CA GLN A 291 -26.89 13.85 11.79
C GLN A 291 -25.51 13.20 11.57
N PHE A 292 -25.21 12.76 10.35
CA PHE A 292 -23.90 12.25 9.99
C PHE A 292 -22.84 13.35 9.93
N MET A 293 -23.17 14.55 9.44
CA MET A 293 -22.27 15.71 9.46
C MET A 293 -21.91 16.15 10.88
N GLU A 294 -22.81 16.02 11.86
CA GLU A 294 -22.46 16.21 13.28
C GLU A 294 -21.48 15.14 13.79
N LEU A 295 -21.63 13.88 13.36
CA LEU A 295 -20.63 12.84 13.65
C LEU A 295 -19.27 13.14 12.99
N LEU A 296 -19.24 13.64 11.74
CA LEU A 296 -18.01 14.09 11.07
C LEU A 296 -17.31 15.19 11.89
N LYS A 297 -18.05 16.18 12.38
CA LYS A 297 -17.52 17.26 13.25
C LYS A 297 -16.89 16.69 14.52
N VAL A 298 -17.55 15.76 15.21
CA VAL A 298 -17.00 15.10 16.41
C VAL A 298 -15.75 14.27 16.08
N SER A 299 -15.82 13.43 15.04
CA SER A 299 -14.74 12.55 14.59
C SER A 299 -13.46 13.31 14.22
N ASN A 300 -13.60 14.38 13.43
CA ASN A 300 -12.50 15.28 13.08
C ASN A 300 -11.93 16.00 14.32
N SER A 301 -12.78 16.37 15.29
CA SER A 301 -12.33 17.01 16.53
C SER A 301 -11.57 16.07 17.49
N SER A 302 -11.57 14.76 17.20
CA SER A 302 -10.91 13.69 17.98
C SER A 302 -9.78 13.02 17.19
N ASN A 303 -9.44 13.52 16.00
CA ASN A 303 -8.46 12.95 15.08
C ASN A 303 -7.12 12.63 15.77
N LYS A 304 -6.51 13.65 16.40
CA LYS A 304 -5.19 13.52 17.03
C LYS A 304 -5.15 12.41 18.08
N GLU A 305 -6.14 12.34 18.96
CA GLU A 305 -6.19 11.37 20.05
C GLU A 305 -6.40 9.93 19.51
N VAL A 306 -7.29 9.75 18.54
CA VAL A 306 -7.49 8.44 17.90
C VAL A 306 -6.23 7.99 17.14
N SER A 307 -5.61 8.89 16.38
CA SER A 307 -4.34 8.66 15.69
C SER A 307 -3.21 8.28 16.66
N MET A 308 -3.15 8.90 17.85
CA MET A 308 -2.17 8.56 18.88
C MET A 308 -2.37 7.16 19.43
N ILE A 309 -3.62 6.71 19.65
CA ILE A 309 -3.91 5.32 20.04
C ILE A 309 -3.37 4.35 18.99
N TYR A 310 -3.69 4.55 17.70
CA TYR A 310 -3.25 3.63 16.65
C TYR A 310 -1.73 3.62 16.45
N HIS A 311 -1.06 4.79 16.50
CA HIS A 311 0.39 4.84 16.46
C HIS A 311 1.04 4.12 17.65
N LEU A 312 0.47 4.20 18.86
CA LEU A 312 0.97 3.54 20.06
C LEU A 312 0.74 2.02 20.05
N ILE A 313 -0.38 1.56 19.50
CA ILE A 313 -0.60 0.14 19.23
C ILE A 313 0.43 -0.34 18.20
N HIS A 314 0.54 0.35 17.07
CA HIS A 314 1.43 0.00 15.97
C HIS A 314 2.90 -0.10 16.42
N SER A 315 3.42 0.89 17.13
CA SER A 315 4.82 0.90 17.59
C SER A 315 5.13 -0.20 18.61
N ARG A 316 4.14 -0.62 19.41
CA ARG A 316 4.25 -1.73 20.37
C ARG A 316 4.07 -3.11 19.74
N VAL A 317 3.34 -3.21 18.62
CA VAL A 317 3.19 -4.46 17.84
C VAL A 317 4.39 -4.69 16.91
N ASN A 318 4.99 -3.64 16.37
CA ASN A 318 6.12 -3.68 15.42
C ASN A 318 7.43 -3.07 15.99
N PRO A 319 7.90 -3.46 17.19
CA PRO A 319 8.95 -2.73 17.91
C PRO A 319 10.35 -2.79 17.26
N VAL A 320 10.63 -3.83 16.47
CA VAL A 320 11.90 -4.00 15.74
C VAL A 320 12.06 -2.91 14.68
N GLN A 321 10.98 -2.57 13.98
CA GLN A 321 10.98 -1.60 12.88
C GLN A 321 11.18 -0.17 13.38
N MET A 322 10.71 0.14 14.59
CA MET A 322 10.80 1.47 15.19
C MET A 322 12.23 2.03 15.16
N ASN A 323 12.33 3.33 14.87
CA ASN A 323 13.60 4.05 14.97
C ASN A 323 13.96 4.24 16.45
N ARG A 324 15.24 4.01 16.75
CA ARG A 324 15.84 4.04 18.09
C ARG A 324 17.17 4.78 17.97
N GLU A 325 17.48 5.61 18.95
CA GLU A 325 18.77 6.29 19.09
C GLU A 325 19.62 5.64 20.18
N VAL A 326 18.98 5.26 21.30
CA VAL A 326 19.68 4.86 22.54
C VAL A 326 19.40 3.42 22.99
N THR A 327 18.40 2.73 22.42
CA THR A 327 18.07 1.32 22.74
C THR A 327 18.11 0.39 21.52
N ILE A 328 18.90 0.71 20.49
CA ILE A 328 18.95 -0.03 19.21
C ILE A 328 19.16 -1.55 19.41
N GLY A 329 19.97 -1.96 20.39
CA GLY A 329 20.22 -3.36 20.73
C GLY A 329 19.11 -4.05 21.54
N PHE A 330 18.12 -3.30 22.03
CA PHE A 330 16.91 -3.79 22.68
C PHE A 330 15.72 -3.68 21.70
N LEU A 331 15.77 -4.46 20.63
CA LEU A 331 14.86 -4.36 19.47
C LEU A 331 13.38 -4.50 19.85
N ASN A 332 13.06 -5.35 20.82
CA ASN A 332 11.70 -5.54 21.35
C ASN A 332 11.39 -4.64 22.57
N GLY A 333 12.25 -3.68 22.89
CA GLY A 333 12.14 -2.85 24.09
C GLY A 333 12.41 -3.66 25.36
N VAL A 334 11.55 -3.51 26.37
CA VAL A 334 11.66 -4.18 27.69
C VAL A 334 11.97 -5.67 27.57
N THR A 335 11.26 -6.40 26.70
CA THR A 335 11.45 -7.85 26.51
C THR A 335 12.88 -8.27 26.12
N ASP A 336 13.69 -7.37 25.52
CA ASP A 336 15.13 -7.62 25.29
C ASP A 336 16.03 -7.03 26.39
N PHE A 337 15.57 -6.00 27.09
CA PHE A 337 16.23 -5.45 28.28
C PHE A 337 16.24 -6.47 29.44
N ASP A 338 15.17 -7.26 29.60
CA ASP A 338 15.06 -8.31 30.62
C ASP A 338 16.01 -9.48 30.37
N LYS A 339 16.36 -9.70 29.09
CA LYS A 339 17.30 -10.75 28.67
C LYS A 339 18.75 -10.38 28.96
N LEU A 340 19.09 -9.10 29.13
CA LEU A 340 20.46 -8.63 29.39
C LEU A 340 21.16 -9.39 30.53
N LEU A 341 20.46 -9.67 31.63
CA LEU A 341 21.02 -10.45 32.74
C LEU A 341 21.33 -11.91 32.34
N LYS A 342 20.45 -12.53 31.54
CA LYS A 342 20.58 -13.91 31.07
C LYS A 342 21.71 -14.02 30.04
N ASP A 343 21.79 -13.07 29.11
CA ASP A 343 22.84 -12.97 28.10
C ASP A 343 24.24 -12.79 28.74
N LEU A 344 24.32 -12.01 29.84
CA LEU A 344 25.54 -11.88 30.66
C LEU A 344 25.88 -13.15 31.46
N GLN A 345 24.92 -14.03 31.72
CA GLN A 345 25.10 -15.29 32.45
C GLN A 345 25.33 -16.49 31.52
N ASP A 346 25.27 -16.31 30.20
CA ASP A 346 25.38 -17.40 29.24
C ASP A 346 26.78 -18.06 29.25
N PRO A 347 26.89 -19.39 29.45
CA PRO A 347 28.18 -20.09 29.44
C PRO A 347 28.96 -20.00 28.11
N SER A 348 28.30 -19.71 26.99
CA SER A 348 28.96 -19.44 25.70
C SER A 348 29.62 -18.06 25.68
N PHE A 349 29.01 -17.03 26.28
CA PHE A 349 29.65 -15.72 26.44
C PHE A 349 30.91 -15.85 27.31
N ALA A 350 30.83 -16.59 28.41
CA ALA A 350 31.98 -16.90 29.27
C ALA A 350 33.12 -17.62 28.52
N LYS A 351 32.81 -18.52 27.57
CA LYS A 351 33.81 -19.17 26.70
C LYS A 351 34.48 -18.20 25.71
N MET A 352 33.79 -17.14 25.27
CA MET A 352 34.32 -16.20 24.26
C MET A 352 35.17 -15.06 24.83
N VAL A 353 34.84 -14.54 26.02
CA VAL A 353 35.60 -13.42 26.64
C VAL A 353 36.34 -13.80 27.93
N GLY A 354 36.01 -14.93 28.55
CA GLY A 354 36.59 -15.46 29.78
C GLY A 354 35.77 -15.10 31.03
N GLU A 355 35.45 -16.11 31.84
CA GLU A 355 34.61 -16.03 33.06
C GLU A 355 34.95 -14.84 33.97
N LYS A 356 36.24 -14.62 34.25
CA LYS A 356 36.70 -13.52 35.12
C LYS A 356 36.35 -12.14 34.56
N LYS A 357 36.31 -11.97 33.23
CA LYS A 357 35.86 -10.73 32.58
C LYS A 357 34.34 -10.60 32.61
N VAL A 358 33.61 -11.68 32.32
CA VAL A 358 32.14 -11.72 32.40
C VAL A 358 31.66 -11.32 33.79
N LYS A 359 32.26 -11.89 34.85
CA LYS A 359 31.90 -11.53 36.23
C LYS A 359 32.09 -10.04 36.51
N LYS A 360 33.24 -9.46 36.15
CA LYS A 360 33.45 -8.00 36.29
C LYS A 360 32.46 -7.17 35.47
N LEU A 361 32.09 -7.62 34.28
CA LEU A 361 31.12 -6.91 33.43
C LEU A 361 29.70 -6.96 34.03
N LEU A 362 29.29 -8.11 34.57
CA LEU A 362 28.04 -8.28 35.30
C LEU A 362 28.00 -7.41 36.57
N ASP A 363 29.08 -7.40 37.36
CA ASP A 363 29.22 -6.50 38.52
C ASP A 363 29.16 -5.02 38.07
N GLY A 364 29.81 -4.68 36.96
CA GLY A 364 29.82 -3.33 36.38
C GLY A 364 28.49 -2.86 35.78
N LEU A 365 27.60 -3.78 35.39
CA LEU A 365 26.27 -3.50 34.84
C LEU A 365 25.13 -3.55 35.88
N LYS A 366 25.46 -3.78 37.17
CA LYS A 366 24.48 -3.71 38.27
C LYS A 366 23.63 -2.43 38.28
N PRO A 367 24.15 -1.21 37.99
CA PRO A 367 23.32 -0.01 37.92
C PRO A 367 22.18 -0.10 36.89
N ILE A 368 22.47 -0.48 35.64
CA ILE A 368 21.42 -0.56 34.61
C ILE A 368 20.48 -1.76 34.82
N LEU A 369 20.97 -2.85 35.41
CA LEU A 369 20.11 -3.97 35.83
C LEU A 369 19.17 -3.59 36.98
N SER A 370 19.57 -2.70 37.88
CA SER A 370 18.76 -2.28 39.05
C SER A 370 17.45 -1.55 38.71
N ILE A 371 17.23 -1.18 37.44
CA ILE A 371 16.03 -0.47 37.00
C ILE A 371 15.02 -1.34 36.26
N GLN A 372 15.32 -2.62 35.95
CA GLN A 372 14.44 -3.51 35.18
C GLN A 372 13.00 -3.52 35.73
N SER A 373 12.82 -3.80 37.02
CA SER A 373 11.49 -3.86 37.67
C SER A 373 10.70 -2.54 37.66
N LYS A 374 11.36 -1.38 37.54
CA LYS A 374 10.68 -0.08 37.35
C LYS A 374 10.19 0.08 35.91
N ILE A 375 10.97 -0.38 34.94
CA ILE A 375 10.58 -0.40 33.52
C ILE A 375 9.45 -1.41 33.29
N ASP A 376 9.47 -2.55 33.99
CA ASP A 376 8.39 -3.55 33.98
C ASP A 376 7.06 -2.98 34.49
N GLU A 377 7.07 -2.27 35.62
CA GLU A 377 5.87 -1.64 36.17
C GLU A 377 5.22 -0.68 35.16
N LEU A 378 6.04 0.12 34.47
CA LEU A 378 5.61 1.03 33.40
C LEU A 378 5.05 0.27 32.20
N ASN A 379 5.76 -0.76 31.71
CA ASN A 379 5.33 -1.56 30.56
C ASN A 379 4.01 -2.29 30.81
N GLY A 380 3.80 -2.76 32.05
CA GLY A 380 2.55 -3.37 32.48
C GLY A 380 1.34 -2.45 32.31
N LYS A 381 1.49 -1.13 32.50
CA LYS A 381 0.39 -0.16 32.27
C LYS A 381 0.01 -0.04 30.77
N PHE A 382 0.96 -0.28 29.87
CA PHE A 382 0.73 -0.28 28.42
C PHE A 382 0.44 -1.68 27.84
N GLY A 383 0.16 -2.69 28.70
CA GLY A 383 -0.16 -4.06 28.27
C GLY A 383 -1.41 -4.18 27.38
N LEU A 384 -2.33 -3.23 27.45
CA LEU A 384 -3.53 -3.17 26.58
C LEU A 384 -3.22 -2.79 25.13
N PHE A 385 -2.05 -2.20 24.85
CA PHE A 385 -1.64 -1.78 23.51
C PHE A 385 -0.91 -2.94 22.84
N SER A 386 -1.68 -3.79 22.15
CA SER A 386 -1.29 -5.12 21.66
C SER A 386 -1.93 -5.45 20.30
N LYS A 387 -1.52 -6.58 19.69
CA LYS A 387 -2.06 -7.06 18.40
C LYS A 387 -3.55 -7.40 18.44
N ASP A 388 -4.06 -7.84 19.58
CA ASP A 388 -5.50 -8.04 19.80
C ASP A 388 -6.25 -6.69 19.73
N SER A 389 -5.73 -5.64 20.37
CA SER A 389 -6.28 -4.29 20.31
C SER A 389 -6.17 -3.65 18.92
N PHE A 390 -5.12 -3.96 18.14
CA PHE A 390 -5.00 -3.54 16.74
C PHE A 390 -6.17 -4.06 15.88
N LEU A 391 -6.47 -5.35 16.01
CA LEU A 391 -7.54 -5.98 15.24
C LEU A 391 -8.92 -5.51 15.72
N SER A 392 -9.15 -5.53 17.04
CA SER A 392 -10.44 -5.18 17.68
C SER A 392 -10.74 -3.67 17.79
N THR A 393 -10.07 -2.84 17.01
CA THR A 393 -10.45 -1.43 16.76
C THR A 393 -10.28 -1.03 15.28
N SER A 394 -10.06 -1.99 14.39
CA SER A 394 -9.66 -1.72 13.01
C SER A 394 -10.79 -1.11 12.18
N GLU A 395 -12.06 -1.48 12.39
CA GLU A 395 -13.19 -0.88 11.68
C GLU A 395 -13.40 0.57 12.11
N VAL A 396 -13.23 0.86 13.41
CA VAL A 396 -13.28 2.24 13.93
C VAL A 396 -12.14 3.09 13.35
N GLN A 397 -10.94 2.52 13.17
CA GLN A 397 -9.83 3.22 12.49
C GLN A 397 -10.19 3.58 11.04
N MET A 398 -10.68 2.59 10.28
CA MET A 398 -10.96 2.74 8.84
C MET A 398 -12.07 3.76 8.61
N LEU A 399 -13.18 3.66 9.35
CA LEU A 399 -14.25 4.66 9.29
C LEU A 399 -13.74 6.06 9.64
N GLN A 400 -12.87 6.19 10.65
CA GLN A 400 -12.37 7.52 11.03
C GLN A 400 -11.47 8.15 9.96
N VAL A 401 -10.65 7.37 9.25
CA VAL A 401 -9.81 7.87 8.14
C VAL A 401 -10.70 8.31 6.96
N GLU A 402 -11.75 7.57 6.66
CA GLU A 402 -12.69 7.89 5.58
C GLU A 402 -13.54 9.14 5.93
N MET A 403 -13.99 9.27 7.18
CA MET A 403 -14.65 10.48 7.71
C MET A 403 -13.75 11.74 7.67
N GLN A 404 -12.43 11.59 7.70
CA GLN A 404 -11.48 12.71 7.55
C GLN A 404 -11.30 13.13 6.09
N GLY A 405 -11.43 12.19 5.13
CA GLY A 405 -11.38 12.48 3.71
C GLY A 405 -12.66 13.14 3.18
N MET A 406 -13.78 12.95 3.86
CA MET A 406 -15.09 13.46 3.45
C MET A 406 -15.25 14.97 3.68
N SER A 407 -15.64 15.68 2.63
CA SER A 407 -16.04 17.10 2.68
C SER A 407 -17.44 17.23 2.10
N ILE A 408 -18.40 17.64 2.93
CA ILE A 408 -19.80 17.84 2.60
C ILE A 408 -20.39 18.90 3.54
N THR A 409 -21.26 19.76 3.02
CA THR A 409 -21.97 20.80 3.78
C THR A 409 -23.48 20.70 3.57
N ASP A 410 -24.27 21.34 4.44
CA ASP A 410 -25.73 21.45 4.28
C ASP A 410 -26.10 22.06 2.91
N ASN A 411 -25.32 23.03 2.43
CA ASN A 411 -25.50 23.66 1.12
C ASN A 411 -25.21 22.70 -0.05
N ASP A 412 -24.24 21.78 0.08
CA ASP A 412 -24.01 20.75 -0.94
C ASP A 412 -25.17 19.76 -1.03
N VAL A 413 -25.79 19.46 0.11
CA VAL A 413 -27.01 18.63 0.19
C VAL A 413 -28.19 19.37 -0.44
N ASP A 414 -28.44 20.62 -0.07
CA ASP A 414 -29.51 21.43 -0.65
C ASP A 414 -29.36 21.62 -2.17
N GLU A 415 -28.15 21.91 -2.66
CA GLU A 415 -27.91 22.08 -4.10
C GLU A 415 -28.11 20.77 -4.88
N VAL A 416 -27.73 19.61 -4.33
CA VAL A 416 -28.03 18.31 -4.96
C VAL A 416 -29.52 18.00 -4.89
N LEU A 417 -30.20 18.23 -3.77
CA LEU A 417 -31.66 18.00 -3.65
C LEU A 417 -32.46 18.87 -4.65
N ASN A 418 -32.03 20.10 -4.90
CA ASN A 418 -32.57 20.94 -5.96
C ASN A 418 -32.20 20.46 -7.38
N ALA A 419 -30.96 19.99 -7.58
CA ALA A 419 -30.50 19.47 -8.87
C ALA A 419 -31.23 18.19 -9.29
N ILE A 420 -31.48 17.27 -8.35
CA ILE A 420 -32.17 16.00 -8.62
C ILE A 420 -33.68 16.15 -8.84
N ASN A 421 -34.29 17.34 -8.71
CA ASN A 421 -35.74 17.49 -8.93
C ASN A 421 -36.12 17.06 -10.36
N ILE A 422 -36.76 15.89 -10.46
CA ILE A 422 -36.99 15.12 -11.69
C ILE A 422 -38.14 15.74 -12.51
N PRO A 423 -37.99 15.91 -13.85
CA PRO A 423 -39.09 16.31 -14.73
C PRO A 423 -40.14 15.19 -14.87
N ALA A 424 -41.33 15.53 -15.38
CA ALA A 424 -42.43 14.57 -15.57
C ALA A 424 -42.00 13.32 -16.38
N GLU A 425 -42.69 12.19 -16.20
CA GLU A 425 -42.48 11.00 -17.01
C GLU A 425 -42.81 11.29 -18.49
N ILE A 426 -41.94 10.86 -19.40
CA ILE A 426 -42.06 11.12 -20.84
C ILE A 426 -42.77 9.93 -21.48
N ASP A 427 -43.92 10.16 -22.12
CA ASP A 427 -44.67 9.16 -22.88
C ASP A 427 -43.77 8.59 -23.99
N SER A 428 -43.70 7.25 -24.11
CA SER A 428 -42.83 6.59 -25.08
C SER A 428 -43.13 6.95 -26.54
N LYS A 429 -44.31 7.51 -26.84
CA LYS A 429 -44.64 8.12 -28.14
C LYS A 429 -43.73 9.28 -28.52
N VAL A 430 -43.17 10.02 -27.56
CA VAL A 430 -42.27 11.17 -27.81
C VAL A 430 -40.96 10.71 -28.44
N TYR A 431 -40.38 9.61 -27.92
CA TYR A 431 -39.10 9.09 -28.39
C TYR A 431 -39.21 7.90 -29.35
N LYS A 432 -40.42 7.38 -29.62
CA LYS A 432 -40.64 6.23 -30.50
C LYS A 432 -40.01 6.43 -31.89
N ASP A 433 -40.29 7.55 -32.56
CA ASP A 433 -39.81 7.76 -33.94
C ASP A 433 -38.27 7.81 -34.02
N ALA A 434 -37.61 8.31 -32.96
CA ALA A 434 -36.16 8.30 -32.84
C ALA A 434 -35.60 6.90 -32.50
N LYS A 435 -36.30 6.12 -31.68
CA LYS A 435 -35.93 4.75 -31.31
C LYS A 435 -36.05 3.79 -32.49
N ASP A 436 -37.19 3.83 -33.19
CA ASP A 436 -37.44 3.09 -34.44
C ASP A 436 -36.35 3.37 -35.50
N LEU A 437 -35.93 4.64 -35.62
CA LEU A 437 -34.83 5.02 -36.52
C LEU A 437 -33.47 4.43 -36.09
N ILE A 438 -33.16 4.40 -34.79
CA ILE A 438 -31.91 3.78 -34.29
C ILE A 438 -31.90 2.28 -34.57
N GLU A 439 -33.03 1.59 -34.41
CA GLU A 439 -33.14 0.16 -34.71
C GLU A 439 -33.04 -0.12 -36.23
N ALA A 440 -33.62 0.77 -37.07
CA ALA A 440 -33.41 0.75 -38.51
C ALA A 440 -31.95 1.03 -38.90
N ALA A 441 -31.27 1.97 -38.22
CA ALA A 441 -29.87 2.33 -38.44
C ALA A 441 -28.93 1.14 -38.19
N GLU A 442 -29.10 0.43 -37.06
CA GLU A 442 -28.32 -0.77 -36.75
C GLU A 442 -28.58 -1.91 -37.75
N THR A 443 -29.82 -2.05 -38.21
CA THR A 443 -30.20 -3.06 -39.20
C THR A 443 -29.59 -2.77 -40.57
N PHE A 444 -29.66 -1.50 -41.02
CA PHE A 444 -29.03 -1.05 -42.26
C PHE A 444 -27.50 -1.18 -42.22
N THR A 445 -26.87 -0.85 -41.09
CA THR A 445 -25.42 -1.01 -40.87
C THR A 445 -24.98 -2.47 -41.09
N LYS A 446 -25.72 -3.44 -40.53
CA LYS A 446 -25.45 -4.87 -40.71
C LYS A 446 -25.60 -5.31 -42.17
N MET A 447 -26.61 -4.80 -42.89
CA MET A 447 -26.78 -5.07 -44.32
C MET A 447 -25.59 -4.55 -45.14
N ILE A 448 -25.14 -3.32 -44.89
CA ILE A 448 -23.95 -2.75 -45.55
C ILE A 448 -22.69 -3.60 -45.29
N GLN A 449 -22.50 -4.08 -44.05
CA GLN A 449 -21.37 -4.94 -43.68
C GLN A 449 -21.38 -6.30 -44.38
N SER A 450 -22.53 -6.96 -44.49
CA SER A 450 -22.67 -8.20 -45.28
C SER A 450 -22.34 -7.96 -46.76
N VAL A 451 -22.89 -6.91 -47.37
CA VAL A 451 -22.65 -6.60 -48.80
C VAL A 451 -21.18 -6.24 -49.05
N ARG A 452 -20.51 -5.50 -48.15
CA ARG A 452 -19.06 -5.24 -48.27
C ARG A 452 -18.25 -6.52 -48.19
N THR A 453 -18.50 -7.36 -47.19
CA THR A 453 -17.74 -8.61 -46.99
C THR A 453 -17.90 -9.55 -48.19
N TRP A 454 -19.11 -9.62 -48.75
CA TRP A 454 -19.40 -10.32 -50.00
C TRP A 454 -18.65 -9.73 -51.20
N ALA A 455 -18.68 -8.40 -51.39
CA ALA A 455 -17.97 -7.71 -52.47
C ALA A 455 -16.44 -7.85 -52.39
N GLU A 456 -15.89 -7.91 -51.17
CA GLU A 456 -14.48 -8.18 -50.91
C GLU A 456 -14.10 -9.64 -51.24
N HIS A 457 -14.93 -10.61 -50.86
CA HIS A 457 -14.70 -12.03 -51.16
C HIS A 457 -14.86 -12.37 -52.67
N LEU A 458 -15.78 -11.71 -53.38
CA LEU A 458 -16.00 -11.90 -54.83
C LEU A 458 -14.76 -11.61 -55.70
N VAL A 459 -13.90 -10.68 -55.26
CA VAL A 459 -12.59 -10.39 -55.91
C VAL A 459 -11.41 -10.99 -55.14
N GLY A 460 -11.71 -11.72 -54.06
CA GLY A 460 -10.74 -12.33 -53.17
C GLY A 460 -10.04 -13.54 -53.79
N LYS A 461 -8.95 -13.97 -53.15
CA LYS A 461 -8.21 -15.15 -53.58
C LYS A 461 -9.02 -16.43 -53.44
N GLU A 462 -9.81 -16.57 -52.39
CA GLU A 462 -10.50 -17.80 -52.02
C GLU A 462 -11.41 -18.32 -53.14
N LEU A 463 -12.33 -17.49 -53.63
CA LEU A 463 -13.20 -17.83 -54.77
C LEU A 463 -12.40 -18.03 -56.08
N ALA A 464 -11.42 -17.17 -56.35
CA ALA A 464 -10.60 -17.27 -57.57
C ALA A 464 -9.71 -18.52 -57.61
N GLU A 465 -9.20 -18.97 -56.46
CA GLU A 465 -8.40 -20.18 -56.30
C GLU A 465 -9.30 -21.43 -56.33
N ALA A 466 -10.50 -21.39 -55.72
CA ALA A 466 -11.48 -22.48 -55.83
C ALA A 466 -11.95 -22.72 -57.28
N ILE A 467 -12.29 -21.65 -58.02
CA ILE A 467 -12.62 -21.71 -59.47
C ILE A 467 -11.47 -22.36 -60.25
N LYS A 468 -10.22 -22.01 -59.93
CA LYS A 468 -9.01 -22.47 -60.64
C LYS A 468 -8.60 -23.91 -60.27
N GLU A 469 -8.75 -24.33 -59.02
CA GLU A 469 -8.52 -25.73 -58.60
C GLU A 469 -9.57 -26.63 -59.26
N PHE A 470 -10.83 -26.22 -59.25
CA PHE A 470 -11.92 -26.96 -59.87
C PHE A 470 -11.76 -27.09 -61.39
N ASP A 471 -11.47 -25.99 -62.11
CA ASP A 471 -11.21 -26.03 -63.56
C ASP A 471 -10.03 -26.94 -63.92
N LYS A 472 -8.96 -26.91 -63.11
CA LYS A 472 -7.79 -27.79 -63.26
C LYS A 472 -8.17 -29.26 -63.04
N ASP A 473 -9.01 -29.56 -62.05
CA ASP A 473 -9.45 -30.93 -61.76
C ASP A 473 -10.45 -31.51 -62.76
N LEU A 474 -10.98 -30.71 -63.70
CA LEU A 474 -11.67 -31.25 -64.86
C LEU A 474 -10.71 -31.96 -65.84
N ASN A 475 -9.41 -31.59 -65.87
CA ASN A 475 -8.29 -32.36 -66.45
C ASN A 475 -8.52 -33.05 -67.84
N PHE A 476 -9.39 -32.53 -68.69
CA PHE A 476 -9.51 -32.93 -70.10
C PHE A 476 -8.24 -32.56 -70.87
N LYS A 477 -7.80 -33.39 -71.83
CA LYS A 477 -6.60 -33.05 -72.64
C LYS A 477 -6.86 -31.95 -73.66
N ASP A 478 -8.01 -31.99 -74.32
CA ASP A 478 -8.51 -30.95 -75.22
C ASP A 478 -10.04 -30.93 -75.16
N ARG A 479 -10.63 -29.83 -74.66
CA ARG A 479 -12.09 -29.66 -74.53
C ARG A 479 -12.77 -29.30 -75.86
N THR A 480 -12.01 -29.05 -76.92
CA THR A 480 -12.53 -28.74 -78.26
C THR A 480 -12.71 -29.98 -79.12
N ASP A 481 -11.94 -31.05 -78.88
CA ASP A 481 -12.27 -32.38 -79.39
C ASP A 481 -13.38 -32.99 -78.52
N VAL A 482 -14.60 -32.85 -79.02
CA VAL A 482 -15.83 -33.32 -78.38
C VAL A 482 -15.89 -34.85 -78.29
N ASP A 483 -15.38 -35.58 -79.27
CA ASP A 483 -15.47 -37.04 -79.28
C ASP A 483 -14.38 -37.69 -78.43
N GLN A 484 -13.17 -37.11 -78.40
CA GLN A 484 -12.19 -37.44 -77.37
C GLN A 484 -12.73 -37.13 -75.97
N SER A 485 -13.27 -35.92 -75.76
CA SER A 485 -13.75 -35.48 -74.43
C SER A 485 -14.84 -36.39 -73.87
N LYS A 486 -15.82 -36.84 -74.69
CA LYS A 486 -16.82 -37.84 -74.29
C LYS A 486 -16.20 -39.13 -73.73
N THR A 487 -15.07 -39.57 -74.27
CA THR A 487 -14.37 -40.78 -73.76
C THR A 487 -13.59 -40.53 -72.46
N GLU A 488 -13.25 -39.28 -72.15
CA GLU A 488 -12.53 -38.88 -70.94
C GLU A 488 -13.45 -38.70 -69.72
N ILE A 489 -14.76 -38.45 -69.92
CA ILE A 489 -15.75 -38.20 -68.84
C ILE A 489 -15.62 -39.16 -67.64
N PRO A 490 -15.55 -40.50 -67.79
CA PRO A 490 -15.47 -41.39 -66.61
C PRO A 490 -14.19 -41.21 -65.80
N ALA A 491 -13.07 -40.87 -66.46
CA ALA A 491 -11.80 -40.57 -65.78
C ALA A 491 -11.84 -39.20 -65.09
N VAL A 492 -12.51 -38.22 -65.70
CA VAL A 492 -12.73 -36.88 -65.11
C VAL A 492 -13.63 -36.96 -63.89
N MET A 493 -14.81 -37.60 -64.00
CA MET A 493 -15.72 -37.80 -62.87
C MET A 493 -15.08 -38.59 -61.74
N LYS A 494 -14.23 -39.58 -62.06
CA LYS A 494 -13.41 -40.25 -61.05
C LYS A 494 -12.41 -39.28 -60.39
N ASN A 495 -11.66 -38.48 -61.15
CA ASN A 495 -10.72 -37.51 -60.57
C ASN A 495 -11.42 -36.47 -59.66
N LEU A 496 -12.59 -35.96 -60.06
CA LEU A 496 -13.41 -35.06 -59.24
C LEU A 496 -13.89 -35.71 -57.93
N LYS A 497 -14.19 -37.01 -57.97
CA LYS A 497 -14.64 -37.81 -56.82
C LYS A 497 -13.49 -38.17 -55.88
N ASP A 498 -12.36 -38.63 -56.42
CA ASP A 498 -11.16 -39.02 -55.66
C ASP A 498 -10.50 -37.82 -54.93
N LYS A 499 -10.89 -36.58 -55.26
CA LYS A 499 -10.38 -35.32 -54.69
C LYS A 499 -11.41 -34.45 -53.95
N ASP A 500 -12.66 -34.90 -53.87
CA ASP A 500 -13.83 -34.11 -53.39
C ASP A 500 -14.05 -32.76 -54.12
N SER A 501 -13.56 -32.59 -55.35
CA SER A 501 -13.49 -31.28 -56.02
C SER A 501 -14.87 -30.64 -56.25
N ILE A 502 -15.89 -31.43 -56.59
CA ILE A 502 -17.29 -30.96 -56.70
C ILE A 502 -17.78 -30.39 -55.36
N LYS A 503 -17.50 -31.10 -54.25
CA LYS A 503 -17.91 -30.65 -52.92
C LYS A 503 -17.15 -29.40 -52.51
N LYS A 504 -15.83 -29.36 -52.64
CA LYS A 504 -15.00 -28.18 -52.30
C LYS A 504 -15.47 -26.92 -53.03
N PHE A 505 -15.76 -27.03 -54.33
CA PHE A 505 -16.22 -25.89 -55.12
C PHE A 505 -17.65 -25.48 -54.75
N GLN A 506 -18.54 -26.43 -54.47
CA GLN A 506 -19.87 -26.14 -53.91
C GLN A 506 -19.77 -25.47 -52.52
N ASP A 507 -18.91 -25.95 -51.63
CA ASP A 507 -18.68 -25.38 -50.30
C ASP A 507 -18.19 -23.92 -50.43
N ALA A 508 -17.28 -23.63 -51.37
CA ALA A 508 -16.78 -22.27 -51.64
C ALA A 508 -17.85 -21.33 -52.26
N LEU A 509 -18.67 -21.82 -53.19
CA LEU A 509 -19.80 -21.06 -53.74
C LEU A 509 -20.89 -20.82 -52.69
N THR A 510 -21.14 -21.80 -51.81
CA THR A 510 -22.10 -21.68 -50.70
C THR A 510 -21.60 -20.68 -49.65
N ALA A 511 -20.30 -20.71 -49.33
CA ALA A 511 -19.66 -19.69 -48.51
C ALA A 511 -19.84 -18.31 -49.14
N THR A 512 -19.54 -18.15 -50.44
CA THR A 512 -19.77 -16.91 -51.21
C THR A 512 -21.22 -16.42 -51.07
N GLN A 513 -22.22 -17.28 -51.27
CA GLN A 513 -23.63 -16.89 -51.17
C GLN A 513 -24.02 -16.52 -49.72
N SER A 514 -23.53 -17.25 -48.72
CA SER A 514 -23.88 -17.02 -47.31
C SER A 514 -23.37 -15.69 -46.73
N LEU A 515 -22.25 -15.15 -47.23
CA LEU A 515 -21.72 -13.84 -46.80
C LEU A 515 -22.71 -12.68 -47.01
N LEU A 516 -23.59 -12.79 -48.01
CA LEU A 516 -24.63 -11.82 -48.30
C LEU A 516 -25.83 -11.91 -47.32
N ASN A 517 -25.88 -12.95 -46.47
CA ASN A 517 -26.90 -13.15 -45.43
C ASN A 517 -28.36 -13.07 -45.94
N GLY A 518 -28.59 -13.44 -47.20
CA GLY A 518 -29.91 -13.40 -47.84
C GLY A 518 -30.43 -12.01 -48.24
N TYR A 519 -29.63 -10.95 -48.14
CA TYR A 519 -30.07 -9.59 -48.48
C TYR A 519 -30.13 -9.34 -50.00
N THR A 520 -31.28 -8.87 -50.48
CA THR A 520 -31.50 -8.44 -51.87
C THR A 520 -31.33 -6.92 -52.04
N GLY A 521 -31.33 -6.44 -53.30
CA GLY A 521 -31.40 -5.02 -53.60
C GLY A 521 -32.64 -4.32 -53.02
N ASP A 522 -33.76 -5.03 -52.91
CA ASP A 522 -34.99 -4.51 -52.28
C ASP A 522 -34.82 -4.36 -50.77
N ASN A 523 -34.14 -5.29 -50.09
CA ASN A 523 -33.84 -5.13 -48.65
C ASN A 523 -32.95 -3.91 -48.40
N ILE A 524 -31.94 -3.72 -49.25
CA ILE A 524 -30.97 -2.62 -49.12
C ILE A 524 -31.64 -1.26 -49.37
N THR A 525 -32.48 -1.15 -50.40
CA THR A 525 -33.22 0.09 -50.71
C THR A 525 -34.32 0.39 -49.68
N ALA A 526 -35.08 -0.60 -49.22
CA ALA A 526 -36.06 -0.41 -48.15
C ALA A 526 -35.42 -0.01 -46.81
N GLY A 527 -34.27 -0.62 -46.48
CA GLY A 527 -33.46 -0.24 -45.32
C GLY A 527 -33.02 1.21 -45.39
N ALA A 528 -32.41 1.62 -46.51
CA ALA A 528 -31.98 3.00 -46.72
C ALA A 528 -33.15 4.01 -46.72
N ALA A 529 -34.29 3.66 -47.33
CA ALA A 529 -35.48 4.51 -47.36
C ALA A 529 -36.15 4.71 -45.99
N SER A 530 -35.82 3.84 -45.02
CA SER A 530 -36.24 3.98 -43.61
C SER A 530 -35.39 4.98 -42.83
N ILE A 531 -34.21 5.38 -43.34
CA ILE A 531 -33.30 6.30 -42.66
C ILE A 531 -33.68 7.76 -42.95
N LYS A 532 -34.46 8.38 -42.04
CA LYS A 532 -34.93 9.77 -42.15
C LYS A 532 -34.64 10.55 -40.87
N GLN A 533 -34.14 11.77 -41.00
CA GLN A 533 -33.77 12.61 -39.84
C GLN A 533 -35.00 13.14 -39.07
N ASP A 534 -36.18 13.16 -39.69
CA ASP A 534 -37.42 13.78 -39.16
C ASP A 534 -37.76 13.32 -37.73
N GLY A 535 -37.60 12.02 -37.43
CA GLY A 535 -37.85 11.46 -36.10
C GLY A 535 -36.86 11.93 -35.03
N LEU A 536 -35.62 12.23 -35.41
CA LEU A 536 -34.60 12.80 -34.51
C LEU A 536 -34.85 14.29 -34.26
N ASN A 537 -35.17 15.05 -35.30
CA ASN A 537 -35.49 16.47 -35.17
C ASN A 537 -36.73 16.63 -34.29
N LYS A 538 -37.82 15.90 -34.57
CA LYS A 538 -39.04 15.88 -33.74
C LYS A 538 -38.77 15.55 -32.27
N PHE A 539 -37.89 14.59 -31.99
CA PHE A 539 -37.51 14.25 -30.61
C PHE A 539 -36.63 15.33 -29.96
N LYS A 540 -35.61 15.83 -30.67
CA LYS A 540 -34.69 16.86 -30.19
C LYS A 540 -35.39 18.18 -29.87
N ASP A 541 -36.34 18.56 -30.73
CA ASP A 541 -37.02 19.86 -30.69
C ASP A 541 -38.27 19.84 -29.78
N ASP A 542 -38.61 18.69 -29.17
CA ASP A 542 -39.69 18.59 -28.17
C ASP A 542 -39.28 19.24 -26.84
N GLN A 543 -40.16 20.07 -26.28
CA GLN A 543 -39.94 20.78 -25.03
C GLN A 543 -39.66 19.82 -23.86
N VAL A 544 -40.29 18.64 -23.78
CA VAL A 544 -40.04 17.70 -22.67
C VAL A 544 -38.65 17.09 -22.74
N VAL A 545 -38.09 16.94 -23.94
CA VAL A 545 -36.72 16.43 -24.17
C VAL A 545 -35.70 17.53 -23.90
N ALA A 546 -36.01 18.78 -24.26
CA ALA A 546 -35.21 19.93 -23.85
C ALA A 546 -35.15 20.07 -22.31
N ASP A 547 -36.23 19.75 -21.59
CA ASP A 547 -36.26 19.76 -20.12
C ASP A 547 -35.56 18.56 -19.48
N GLU A 548 -35.60 17.37 -20.09
CA GLU A 548 -34.74 16.24 -19.72
C GLU A 548 -33.25 16.60 -19.86
N MET A 549 -32.86 17.23 -20.98
CA MET A 549 -31.48 17.66 -21.21
C MET A 549 -31.01 18.71 -20.19
N LYS A 550 -31.90 19.61 -19.73
CA LYS A 550 -31.63 20.53 -18.60
C LYS A 550 -31.50 19.78 -17.27
N PHE A 551 -32.30 18.74 -17.02
CA PHE A 551 -32.16 17.88 -15.84
C PHE A 551 -30.81 17.15 -15.82
N HIS A 552 -30.41 16.53 -16.94
CA HIS A 552 -29.08 15.94 -17.10
C HIS A 552 -27.96 17.00 -16.97
N GLY A 553 -28.20 18.26 -17.35
CA GLY A 553 -27.35 19.40 -17.02
C GLY A 553 -27.15 19.55 -15.50
N ARG A 554 -28.24 19.86 -14.77
CA ARG A 554 -28.23 20.12 -13.32
C ARG A 554 -27.50 19.04 -12.50
N ILE A 555 -27.69 17.76 -12.83
CA ILE A 555 -27.03 16.66 -12.11
C ILE A 555 -25.54 16.52 -12.46
N ARG A 556 -25.11 16.85 -13.69
CA ARG A 556 -23.68 16.92 -14.05
C ARG A 556 -22.98 18.12 -13.40
N ASP A 557 -23.65 19.28 -13.35
CA ASP A 557 -23.12 20.48 -12.72
C ASP A 557 -22.87 20.28 -11.21
N ASN A 558 -23.63 19.36 -10.58
CA ASN A 558 -23.48 18.97 -9.18
C ASN A 558 -22.80 17.59 -8.99
N LYS A 559 -22.11 17.07 -10.01
CA LYS A 559 -21.48 15.75 -10.03
C LYS A 559 -20.68 15.41 -8.77
N GLN A 560 -19.78 16.30 -8.34
CA GLN A 560 -18.91 16.05 -7.18
C GLN A 560 -19.70 15.93 -5.87
N LYS A 561 -20.75 16.73 -5.70
CA LYS A 561 -21.62 16.72 -4.51
C LYS A 561 -22.52 15.49 -4.50
N LEU A 562 -23.04 15.10 -5.66
CA LEU A 562 -23.82 13.86 -5.83
C LEU A 562 -22.97 12.62 -5.51
N VAL A 563 -21.69 12.61 -5.91
CA VAL A 563 -20.72 11.57 -5.51
C VAL A 563 -20.51 11.58 -3.99
N ALA A 564 -20.20 12.74 -3.40
CA ALA A 564 -19.97 12.86 -1.95
C ALA A 564 -21.18 12.45 -1.10
N ILE A 565 -22.42 12.69 -1.58
CA ILE A 565 -23.65 12.24 -0.91
C ILE A 565 -23.83 10.72 -1.01
N VAL A 566 -23.49 10.09 -2.14
CA VAL A 566 -23.50 8.61 -2.25
C VAL A 566 -22.45 8.00 -1.33
N GLU A 567 -21.25 8.59 -1.27
CA GLU A 567 -20.21 8.18 -0.33
C GLU A 567 -20.66 8.36 1.13
N ALA A 568 -21.32 9.48 1.46
CA ALA A 568 -21.88 9.73 2.78
C ALA A 568 -22.95 8.67 3.15
N ILE A 569 -23.83 8.30 2.22
CA ILE A 569 -24.80 7.20 2.41
C ILE A 569 -24.08 5.87 2.70
N GLU A 570 -23.02 5.53 1.94
CA GLU A 570 -22.23 4.32 2.20
C GLU A 570 -21.56 4.35 3.59
N LEU A 571 -21.02 5.49 4.03
CA LEU A 571 -20.46 5.65 5.38
C LEU A 571 -21.52 5.64 6.49
N ILE A 572 -22.72 6.17 6.25
CA ILE A 572 -23.86 6.10 7.18
C ILE A 572 -24.21 4.65 7.47
N HIS A 573 -24.39 3.83 6.43
CA HIS A 573 -24.69 2.39 6.58
C HIS A 573 -23.57 1.65 7.30
N ARG A 574 -22.29 1.90 6.95
CA ARG A 574 -21.17 1.26 7.66
C ARG A 574 -21.08 1.67 9.13
N THR A 575 -21.30 2.95 9.43
CA THR A 575 -21.32 3.48 10.81
C THR A 575 -22.46 2.87 11.64
N GLN A 576 -23.64 2.67 11.04
CA GLN A 576 -24.79 2.02 11.71
C GLN A 576 -24.53 0.55 12.04
N ASN A 577 -23.77 -0.17 11.19
CA ASN A 577 -23.51 -1.60 11.34
C ASN A 577 -22.20 -1.95 12.08
N LEU A 578 -21.28 -0.99 12.25
CA LEU A 578 -20.04 -1.08 13.04
C LEU A 578 -20.26 -1.82 14.37
N ASP A 579 -19.35 -2.72 14.79
CA ASP A 579 -19.50 -3.44 16.05
C ASP A 579 -19.51 -2.53 17.30
N SER A 580 -20.28 -2.92 18.32
CA SER A 580 -20.30 -2.26 19.64
C SER A 580 -19.10 -2.62 20.50
N GLY A 581 -18.52 -3.81 20.34
CA GLY A 581 -17.31 -4.25 21.03
C GLY A 581 -16.08 -3.42 20.64
N GLU A 582 -15.86 -3.16 19.35
CA GLU A 582 -14.77 -2.27 18.91
C GLU A 582 -14.87 -0.86 19.51
N ILE A 583 -16.08 -0.28 19.55
CA ILE A 583 -16.31 1.05 20.14
C ILE A 583 -15.95 1.04 21.64
N GLN A 584 -16.34 0.00 22.37
CA GLN A 584 -15.98 -0.18 23.79
C GLN A 584 -14.48 -0.43 23.99
N LYS A 585 -13.83 -1.12 23.05
CA LYS A 585 -12.38 -1.36 23.05
C LYS A 585 -11.60 -0.06 22.90
N LEU A 586 -11.97 0.78 21.93
CA LEU A 586 -11.37 2.10 21.73
C LEU A 586 -11.53 3.00 22.96
N GLU A 587 -12.73 3.00 23.58
CA GLU A 587 -12.97 3.75 24.82
C GLU A 587 -12.12 3.26 25.99
N SER A 588 -11.90 1.94 26.09
CA SER A 588 -11.06 1.31 27.12
C SER A 588 -9.57 1.65 26.93
N LEU A 589 -9.09 1.64 25.70
CA LEU A 589 -7.72 2.07 25.35
C LEU A 589 -7.49 3.54 25.70
N ALA A 590 -8.45 4.42 25.38
CA ALA A 590 -8.37 5.84 25.70
C ALA A 590 -8.33 6.11 27.21
N LYS A 591 -9.07 5.35 28.02
CA LYS A 591 -9.05 5.45 29.49
C LYS A 591 -7.74 4.94 30.10
N ALA A 592 -7.06 3.99 29.45
CA ALA A 592 -5.78 3.47 29.92
C ALA A 592 -4.63 4.49 29.84
N ILE A 593 -4.64 5.40 28.86
CA ILE A 593 -3.53 6.36 28.66
C ILE A 593 -3.35 7.32 29.85
N PRO A 594 -4.40 8.00 30.38
CA PRO A 594 -4.29 8.83 31.58
C PRO A 594 -3.91 8.08 32.86
N ASP A 595 -4.23 6.79 32.98
CA ASP A 595 -3.82 5.97 34.13
C ASP A 595 -2.35 5.55 34.04
N ALA A 596 -1.87 5.23 32.84
CA ALA A 596 -0.46 4.95 32.60
C ALA A 596 0.43 6.20 32.72
N SER A 597 -0.04 7.36 32.26
CA SER A 597 0.76 8.60 32.27
C SER A 597 1.09 9.13 33.67
N LYS A 598 0.33 8.73 34.71
CA LYS A 598 0.62 9.02 36.13
C LYS A 598 1.99 8.49 36.58
N LEU A 599 2.48 7.41 35.99
CA LEU A 599 3.82 6.88 36.25
C LEU A 599 4.91 7.42 35.30
N LEU A 600 4.54 8.17 34.25
CA LEU A 600 5.49 8.90 33.39
C LEU A 600 5.84 10.29 33.96
N THR A 601 5.65 10.49 35.27
CA THR A 601 5.95 11.74 35.97
C THR A 601 7.44 11.88 36.26
N ALA A 602 7.94 13.13 36.28
CA ALA A 602 9.34 13.42 36.56
C ALA A 602 9.84 12.84 37.90
N GLN A 603 8.96 12.67 38.90
CA GLN A 603 9.30 12.00 40.17
C GLN A 603 9.56 10.50 39.99
N HIS A 604 8.73 9.79 39.21
CA HIS A 604 8.95 8.36 38.96
C HIS A 604 10.21 8.15 38.12
N LEU A 605 10.42 8.96 37.07
CA LEU A 605 11.64 8.95 36.26
C LEU A 605 12.91 9.28 37.08
N LYS A 606 12.84 10.25 38.00
CA LYS A 606 13.93 10.53 38.95
C LYS A 606 14.26 9.31 39.82
N SER A 607 13.25 8.55 40.26
CA SER A 607 13.47 7.33 41.05
C SER A 607 14.22 6.22 40.29
N ILE A 608 14.15 6.20 38.96
CA ILE A 608 14.92 5.29 38.10
C ILE A 608 16.42 5.65 38.18
N GLY A 609 16.76 6.94 38.01
CA GLY A 609 18.13 7.42 38.15
C GLY A 609 18.70 7.30 39.58
N GLU A 610 17.84 7.35 40.60
CA GLU A 610 18.24 7.13 42.00
C GLU A 610 18.56 5.65 42.31
N SER A 611 17.83 4.69 41.72
CA SER A 611 18.20 3.27 41.77
C SER A 611 19.57 3.00 41.14
N MET A 612 19.84 3.54 39.94
CA MET A 612 21.15 3.38 39.28
C MET A 612 22.31 3.90 40.14
N LYS A 613 22.15 5.07 40.76
CA LYS A 613 23.15 5.66 41.67
C LYS A 613 23.36 4.83 42.95
N THR A 614 22.30 4.22 43.46
CA THR A 614 22.36 3.37 44.67
C THR A 614 23.07 2.04 44.40
N ALA A 615 23.00 1.52 43.17
CA ALA A 615 23.67 0.29 42.73
C ALA A 615 25.09 0.50 42.15
N GLU A 616 25.63 1.73 42.22
CA GLU A 616 26.96 2.07 41.73
C GLU A 616 28.09 1.40 42.55
N ASN A 617 29.12 0.90 41.87
CA ASN A 617 30.24 0.18 42.47
C ASN A 617 31.57 0.46 41.72
N LEU A 618 32.67 -0.19 42.13
CA LEU A 618 34.00 0.05 41.57
C LEU A 618 34.10 -0.41 40.11
N GLU A 619 33.55 -1.58 39.81
CA GLU A 619 33.44 -2.13 38.46
C GLU A 619 32.58 -1.23 37.57
N SER A 620 31.45 -0.66 38.05
CA SER A 620 30.61 0.24 37.24
C SER A 620 31.28 1.58 36.96
N LYS A 621 32.08 2.11 37.91
CA LYS A 621 32.95 3.29 37.68
C LYS A 621 34.03 3.00 36.64
N SER A 622 34.65 1.83 36.72
CA SER A 622 35.64 1.36 35.74
C SER A 622 35.02 1.19 34.35
N LEU A 623 33.76 0.76 34.26
CA LEU A 623 33.01 0.66 33.01
C LEU A 623 32.70 2.05 32.43
N GLY A 624 32.26 3.01 33.25
CA GLY A 624 32.05 4.40 32.82
C GLY A 624 33.34 5.14 32.38
N GLN A 625 34.49 4.74 32.92
CA GLN A 625 35.81 5.21 32.45
C GLN A 625 36.23 4.58 31.10
N THR A 626 35.59 3.50 30.66
CA THR A 626 35.94 2.81 29.42
C THR A 626 35.24 3.50 28.25
N THR A 627 35.97 4.34 27.51
CA THR A 627 35.41 5.14 26.42
C THR A 627 35.13 4.33 25.15
N GLY A 628 34.19 4.82 24.33
CA GLY A 628 33.96 4.32 22.97
C GLY A 628 32.80 3.33 22.80
N ALA A 629 32.10 2.94 23.87
CA ALA A 629 30.97 2.01 23.80
C ALA A 629 29.94 2.38 22.71
N ASP A 630 29.51 3.65 22.66
CA ASP A 630 28.48 4.13 21.74
C ASP A 630 28.90 4.01 20.26
N ARG A 631 30.21 4.16 19.98
CA ARG A 631 30.80 4.02 18.63
C ARG A 631 30.83 2.58 18.14
N ILE A 632 30.68 1.61 19.05
CA ILE A 632 30.60 0.18 18.78
C ILE A 632 29.14 -0.26 18.77
N MET A 633 28.36 0.23 19.74
CA MET A 633 26.95 -0.10 19.97
C MET A 633 26.11 0.04 18.70
N LYS A 634 26.10 1.24 18.10
CA LYS A 634 25.17 1.54 17.01
C LYS A 634 25.41 0.65 15.77
N PRO A 635 26.63 0.53 15.21
CA PRO A 635 26.87 -0.40 14.09
C PRO A 635 26.58 -1.87 14.39
N VAL A 636 26.88 -2.37 15.61
CA VAL A 636 26.57 -3.75 16.00
C VAL A 636 25.06 -3.96 16.07
N ALA A 637 24.34 -3.06 16.74
CA ALA A 637 22.90 -3.13 16.92
C ALA A 637 22.12 -2.91 15.62
N GLU A 638 22.56 -2.02 14.72
CA GLU A 638 22.01 -1.86 13.37
C GLU A 638 22.20 -3.12 12.52
N SER A 639 23.33 -3.80 12.64
CA SER A 639 23.58 -5.06 11.94
C SER A 639 22.61 -6.15 12.42
N VAL A 640 22.39 -6.27 13.73
CA VAL A 640 21.41 -7.20 14.31
C VAL A 640 19.98 -6.79 13.93
N LYS A 641 19.64 -5.49 13.93
CA LYS A 641 18.33 -5.00 13.45
C LYS A 641 18.08 -5.41 12.00
N GLY A 642 19.06 -5.20 11.12
CA GLY A 642 18.94 -5.59 9.71
C GLY A 642 18.77 -7.10 9.52
N LEU A 643 19.52 -7.91 10.27
CA LEU A 643 19.37 -9.37 10.26
C LEU A 643 18.00 -9.82 10.77
N GLN A 644 17.53 -9.28 11.90
CA GLN A 644 16.20 -9.56 12.47
C GLN A 644 15.10 -9.19 11.46
N MET A 645 15.17 -8.01 10.83
CA MET A 645 14.18 -7.58 9.83
C MET A 645 14.17 -8.46 8.57
N ILE A 646 15.34 -8.90 8.10
CA ILE A 646 15.45 -9.86 6.98
C ILE A 646 14.83 -11.21 7.37
N HIS A 647 15.18 -11.71 8.55
CA HIS A 647 14.70 -12.98 9.10
C HIS A 647 13.17 -12.97 9.24
N ASP A 648 12.64 -12.05 10.04
CA ASP A 648 11.21 -11.91 10.35
C ASP A 648 10.34 -11.75 9.10
N PHE A 649 10.84 -11.02 8.09
CA PHE A 649 10.13 -10.87 6.81
C PHE A 649 10.20 -12.14 5.95
N SER A 650 11.32 -12.86 5.96
CA SER A 650 11.50 -14.10 5.19
C SER A 650 10.72 -15.30 5.74
N ASP A 651 10.43 -15.31 7.05
CA ASP A 651 9.62 -16.33 7.73
C ASP A 651 8.11 -16.14 7.52
N MET A 652 7.66 -14.97 7.05
CA MET A 652 6.25 -14.74 6.79
C MET A 652 5.77 -15.54 5.57
N ASN A 653 4.58 -16.15 5.66
CA ASN A 653 3.96 -16.95 4.60
C ASN A 653 3.43 -16.12 3.40
N LEU A 654 3.96 -14.91 3.20
CA LEU A 654 3.43 -13.85 2.34
C LEU A 654 3.25 -14.28 0.87
N VAL A 655 4.07 -15.17 0.33
CA VAL A 655 3.85 -15.68 -1.05
C VAL A 655 2.54 -16.46 -1.16
N THR A 656 2.16 -17.21 -0.12
CA THR A 656 0.87 -17.93 -0.06
C THR A 656 -0.26 -16.97 0.28
N ASP A 657 -0.01 -16.04 1.21
CA ASP A 657 -1.03 -15.13 1.70
C ASP A 657 -1.42 -14.10 0.62
N LEU A 658 -0.45 -13.57 -0.15
CA LEU A 658 -0.70 -12.73 -1.33
C LEU A 658 -1.36 -13.47 -2.49
N LYS A 659 -1.06 -14.76 -2.69
CA LYS A 659 -1.82 -15.59 -3.65
C LYS A 659 -3.25 -15.83 -3.19
N THR A 660 -3.49 -15.87 -1.88
CA THR A 660 -4.84 -15.91 -1.31
C THR A 660 -5.55 -14.57 -1.51
N VAL A 661 -4.88 -13.44 -1.22
CA VAL A 661 -5.35 -12.07 -1.52
C VAL A 661 -5.77 -11.93 -2.99
N GLU A 662 -4.91 -12.28 -3.94
CA GLU A 662 -5.22 -12.22 -5.38
C GLU A 662 -6.48 -13.04 -5.72
N ASN A 663 -6.56 -14.28 -5.24
CA ASN A 663 -7.68 -15.18 -5.53
C ASN A 663 -9.02 -14.64 -4.99
N GLU A 664 -9.07 -14.20 -3.74
CA GLU A 664 -10.31 -13.72 -3.14
C GLU A 664 -10.72 -12.35 -3.68
N VAL A 665 -9.76 -11.46 -4.00
CA VAL A 665 -10.04 -10.15 -4.60
C VAL A 665 -10.50 -10.28 -6.05
N GLN A 666 -9.83 -11.11 -6.88
CA GLN A 666 -10.31 -11.39 -8.24
C GLN A 666 -11.68 -12.06 -8.25
N LYS A 667 -11.98 -12.89 -7.24
CA LYS A 667 -13.31 -13.50 -7.07
C LYS A 667 -14.37 -12.45 -6.72
N ALA A 668 -14.10 -11.56 -5.75
CA ALA A 668 -14.99 -10.47 -5.41
C ALA A 668 -15.22 -9.51 -6.59
N ILE A 669 -14.15 -9.12 -7.31
CA ILE A 669 -14.25 -8.38 -8.58
C ILE A 669 -15.15 -9.12 -9.58
N GLY A 670 -15.01 -10.45 -9.69
CA GLY A 670 -15.87 -11.32 -10.51
C GLY A 670 -17.34 -11.41 -10.06
N GLN A 671 -17.67 -11.11 -8.81
CA GLN A 671 -19.04 -11.06 -8.27
C GLN A 671 -19.74 -9.70 -8.53
N LEU A 672 -19.01 -8.68 -8.99
CA LEU A 672 -19.59 -7.37 -9.34
C LEU A 672 -20.51 -7.48 -10.56
N LYS A 673 -21.75 -6.99 -10.41
CA LYS A 673 -22.77 -6.98 -11.48
C LYS A 673 -22.57 -5.86 -12.51
N ASP A 674 -21.88 -4.81 -12.11
CA ASP A 674 -21.53 -3.66 -12.96
C ASP A 674 -20.24 -3.99 -13.72
N SER A 675 -20.34 -4.20 -15.03
CA SER A 675 -19.22 -4.56 -15.89
C SER A 675 -18.23 -3.41 -16.12
N MET A 676 -18.65 -2.14 -16.00
CA MET A 676 -17.75 -1.00 -16.10
C MET A 676 -16.95 -0.84 -14.81
N LYS A 677 -17.62 -0.81 -13.64
CA LYS A 677 -16.95 -0.75 -12.33
C LYS A 677 -16.07 -1.98 -12.09
N GLN A 678 -16.47 -3.17 -12.54
CA GLN A 678 -15.62 -4.36 -12.58
C GLN A 678 -14.36 -4.14 -13.43
N GLY A 679 -14.50 -3.55 -14.62
CA GLY A 679 -13.39 -3.24 -15.51
C GLY A 679 -12.42 -2.20 -14.93
N GLU A 680 -12.93 -1.19 -14.23
CA GLU A 680 -12.12 -0.17 -13.56
C GLU A 680 -11.36 -0.73 -12.35
N ILE A 681 -12.06 -1.40 -11.43
CA ILE A 681 -11.43 -2.01 -10.24
C ILE A 681 -10.39 -3.06 -10.66
N ARG A 682 -10.67 -3.89 -11.68
CA ARG A 682 -9.69 -4.85 -12.21
C ARG A 682 -8.46 -4.18 -12.82
N LYS A 683 -8.60 -3.02 -13.46
CA LYS A 683 -7.46 -2.23 -13.97
C LYS A 683 -6.61 -1.68 -12.82
N LYS A 684 -7.23 -1.11 -11.78
CA LYS A 684 -6.53 -0.58 -10.59
C LYS A 684 -5.82 -1.68 -9.80
N TRP A 685 -6.46 -2.84 -9.63
CA TRP A 685 -5.93 -3.98 -8.86
C TRP A 685 -4.69 -4.64 -9.48
N ASN A 686 -4.58 -4.61 -10.81
CA ASN A 686 -3.57 -5.32 -11.61
C ASN A 686 -2.13 -5.19 -11.07
N ASN A 687 -1.26 -6.13 -11.46
CA ASN A 687 0.17 -6.28 -11.10
C ASN A 687 0.51 -7.13 -9.85
N LEU A 688 -0.45 -7.53 -9.00
CA LEU A 688 -0.15 -8.34 -7.80
C LEU A 688 0.54 -9.70 -8.09
N ASN A 689 0.24 -10.32 -9.23
CA ASN A 689 0.93 -11.54 -9.69
C ASN A 689 2.42 -11.30 -10.08
N ALA A 690 2.80 -10.08 -10.47
CA ALA A 690 4.19 -9.72 -10.76
C ALA A 690 4.93 -9.32 -9.46
N GLU A 691 4.26 -8.58 -8.58
CA GLU A 691 4.74 -8.26 -7.24
C GLU A 691 5.01 -9.53 -6.42
N SER A 692 4.13 -10.53 -6.50
CA SER A 692 4.31 -11.86 -5.89
C SER A 692 5.54 -12.61 -6.43
N LYS A 693 5.83 -12.51 -7.74
CA LYS A 693 7.06 -13.07 -8.33
C LYS A 693 8.31 -12.32 -7.90
N SER A 694 8.22 -11.01 -7.69
CA SER A 694 9.32 -10.21 -7.14
C SER A 694 9.62 -10.62 -5.68
N LEU A 695 8.59 -10.92 -4.88
CA LEU A 695 8.75 -11.48 -3.54
C LEU A 695 9.40 -12.88 -3.57
N GLU A 696 8.96 -13.77 -4.46
CA GLU A 696 9.60 -15.07 -4.66
C GLU A 696 11.09 -14.94 -5.04
N ALA A 697 11.43 -13.99 -5.91
CA ALA A 697 12.82 -13.70 -6.29
C ALA A 697 13.64 -13.08 -5.14
N TRP A 698 13.03 -12.26 -4.27
CA TRP A 698 13.69 -11.72 -3.07
C TRP A 698 13.94 -12.82 -2.03
N LEU A 699 12.94 -13.66 -1.74
CA LEU A 699 13.10 -14.81 -0.85
C LEU A 699 14.15 -15.81 -1.37
N GLN A 700 14.30 -15.94 -2.69
CA GLN A 700 15.37 -16.74 -3.27
C GLN A 700 16.77 -16.12 -3.05
N GLN A 701 16.91 -14.79 -3.01
CA GLN A 701 18.17 -14.14 -2.60
C GLN A 701 18.48 -14.47 -1.13
N VAL A 702 17.50 -14.31 -0.23
CA VAL A 702 17.66 -14.61 1.20
C VAL A 702 18.02 -16.08 1.42
N SER A 703 17.33 -17.01 0.76
CA SER A 703 17.64 -18.45 0.84
C SER A 703 19.05 -18.77 0.32
N THR A 704 19.47 -18.12 -0.76
CA THR A 704 20.83 -18.26 -1.32
C THR A 704 21.87 -17.71 -0.34
N VAL A 705 21.61 -16.59 0.33
CA VAL A 705 22.52 -16.04 1.35
C VAL A 705 22.56 -16.96 2.57
N ASN A 706 21.42 -17.43 3.09
CA ASN A 706 21.33 -18.35 4.23
C ASN A 706 22.17 -19.62 4.01
N GLN A 707 22.07 -20.24 2.82
CA GLN A 707 22.87 -21.40 2.43
C GLN A 707 24.39 -21.12 2.35
N ASN A 708 24.79 -19.86 2.14
CA ASN A 708 26.19 -19.43 2.04
C ASN A 708 26.76 -18.81 3.34
N LEU A 709 26.00 -18.80 4.45
CA LEU A 709 26.49 -18.35 5.75
C LEU A 709 27.35 -19.43 6.43
N VAL A 710 28.65 -19.17 6.55
CA VAL A 710 29.59 -20.06 7.25
C VAL A 710 29.68 -19.65 8.73
N ILE A 711 28.85 -20.26 9.58
CA ILE A 711 28.80 -19.97 11.01
C ILE A 711 29.68 -20.96 11.76
N GLY A 712 30.97 -20.67 11.81
CA GLY A 712 31.97 -21.53 12.44
C GLY A 712 31.68 -21.79 13.93
N GLY A 713 32.11 -22.95 14.44
CA GLY A 713 32.11 -23.30 15.86
C GLY A 713 33.19 -22.57 16.68
N SER A 714 33.53 -21.33 16.30
CA SER A 714 34.60 -20.56 16.94
C SER A 714 34.16 -19.98 18.28
N ASN A 715 35.06 -20.03 19.26
CA ASN A 715 34.92 -19.37 20.56
C ASN A 715 35.51 -17.94 20.55
N LYS A 716 35.57 -17.27 19.38
CA LYS A 716 36.06 -15.88 19.26
C LYS A 716 34.92 -14.93 18.92
N LEU A 717 34.83 -13.84 19.66
CA LEU A 717 33.84 -12.77 19.43
C LEU A 717 34.02 -12.09 18.06
N ALA A 718 35.25 -11.94 17.57
CA ALA A 718 35.55 -11.39 16.25
C ALA A 718 34.81 -12.15 15.11
N ASP A 719 34.78 -13.47 15.22
CA ASP A 719 34.27 -14.37 14.18
C ASP A 719 32.73 -14.33 14.08
N VAL A 720 32.03 -13.69 15.04
CA VAL A 720 30.58 -13.44 15.03
C VAL A 720 30.20 -12.35 14.02
N GLY A 721 31.09 -11.38 13.77
CA GLY A 721 30.83 -10.29 12.81
C GLY A 721 31.04 -10.68 11.35
N ALA A 722 31.92 -11.64 11.07
CA ALA A 722 32.31 -12.01 9.70
C ALA A 722 31.15 -12.43 8.76
N PRO A 723 30.11 -13.18 9.21
CA PRO A 723 29.01 -13.59 8.33
C PRO A 723 28.11 -12.44 7.86
N PHE A 724 28.02 -11.32 8.60
CA PHE A 724 27.14 -10.20 8.27
C PHE A 724 27.43 -9.57 6.90
N VAL A 725 28.69 -9.59 6.47
CA VAL A 725 29.10 -9.09 5.14
C VAL A 725 28.34 -9.80 4.00
N LYS A 726 27.88 -11.05 4.18
CA LYS A 726 27.07 -11.75 3.17
C LYS A 726 25.64 -11.21 3.03
N LEU A 727 25.11 -10.53 4.04
CA LEU A 727 23.76 -9.94 4.02
C LEU A 727 23.67 -8.73 3.07
N THR A 728 24.79 -8.14 2.65
CA THR A 728 24.81 -7.05 1.65
C THR A 728 24.39 -7.52 0.24
N ALA A 729 24.31 -8.83 0.01
CA ALA A 729 23.77 -9.40 -1.22
C ALA A 729 22.23 -9.40 -1.26
N ILE A 730 21.55 -9.03 -0.16
CA ILE A 730 20.09 -8.92 -0.08
C ILE A 730 19.71 -7.47 -0.42
N GLY A 731 19.00 -7.29 -1.53
CA GLY A 731 18.49 -5.99 -1.97
C GLY A 731 17.20 -5.57 -1.27
N ASP A 732 16.71 -4.38 -1.63
CA ASP A 732 15.41 -3.87 -1.19
C ASP A 732 14.25 -4.60 -1.87
N PHE A 733 13.10 -4.69 -1.19
CA PHE A 733 11.86 -5.18 -1.78
C PHE A 733 10.89 -4.02 -2.01
N LYS A 734 10.39 -3.85 -3.25
CA LYS A 734 9.48 -2.76 -3.62
C LYS A 734 8.10 -3.31 -3.96
N PHE A 735 7.09 -2.83 -3.25
CA PHE A 735 5.70 -3.25 -3.40
C PHE A 735 4.77 -2.03 -3.22
N ASP A 736 3.84 -1.80 -4.14
CA ASP A 736 2.88 -0.69 -4.08
C ASP A 736 1.69 -1.04 -3.18
N VAL A 737 1.93 -1.14 -1.86
CA VAL A 737 0.92 -1.63 -0.92
C VAL A 737 -0.26 -0.67 -0.81
N LYS A 738 0.02 0.64 -0.92
CA LYS A 738 -0.96 1.72 -0.76
C LYS A 738 -2.09 1.60 -1.79
N ASN A 739 -1.75 1.47 -3.06
CA ASN A 739 -2.72 1.29 -4.15
C ASN A 739 -3.56 0.02 -3.97
N LYS A 740 -2.97 -1.12 -3.55
CA LYS A 740 -3.76 -2.34 -3.27
C LYS A 740 -4.75 -2.15 -2.12
N ILE A 741 -4.37 -1.43 -1.07
CA ILE A 741 -5.26 -1.11 0.05
C ILE A 741 -6.37 -0.13 -0.38
N GLU A 742 -6.05 0.86 -1.22
CA GLU A 742 -7.03 1.80 -1.78
C GLU A 742 -8.07 1.08 -2.66
N VAL A 743 -7.64 0.13 -3.50
CA VAL A 743 -8.56 -0.71 -4.29
C VAL A 743 -9.40 -1.64 -3.41
N LEU A 744 -8.85 -2.17 -2.31
CA LEU A 744 -9.65 -2.90 -1.33
C LEU A 744 -10.66 -2.00 -0.61
N MET A 745 -10.33 -0.73 -0.35
CA MET A 745 -11.27 0.25 0.21
C MET A 745 -12.40 0.61 -0.75
N GLU A 746 -12.16 0.59 -2.06
CA GLU A 746 -13.20 0.74 -3.09
C GLU A 746 -14.08 -0.52 -3.24
N LEU A 747 -13.52 -1.70 -2.93
CA LEU A 747 -14.19 -3.00 -3.13
C LEU A 747 -15.00 -3.47 -1.90
N ILE A 748 -14.46 -3.30 -0.68
CA ILE A 748 -15.09 -3.75 0.58
C ILE A 748 -16.53 -3.25 0.77
N PRO A 749 -16.87 -1.96 0.55
CA PRO A 749 -18.25 -1.46 0.71
C PRO A 749 -19.27 -2.18 -0.17
N LEU A 750 -18.85 -2.71 -1.31
CA LEU A 750 -19.71 -3.39 -2.28
C LEU A 750 -20.17 -4.78 -1.79
N PHE A 751 -19.52 -5.31 -0.74
CA PHE A 751 -19.76 -6.65 -0.18
C PHE A 751 -20.29 -6.66 1.26
N ILE A 752 -20.72 -5.52 1.82
CA ILE A 752 -21.32 -5.42 3.18
C ILE A 752 -22.47 -6.42 3.41
N LYS A 753 -23.18 -6.84 2.34
CA LYS A 753 -24.31 -7.79 2.40
C LYS A 753 -23.92 -9.26 2.16
N ASP A 754 -22.64 -9.55 1.91
CA ASP A 754 -22.07 -10.89 1.79
C ASP A 754 -20.92 -11.02 2.80
N GLN A 755 -21.26 -11.38 4.04
CA GLN A 755 -20.29 -11.48 5.14
C GLN A 755 -19.12 -12.41 4.79
N ALA A 756 -19.36 -13.51 4.06
CA ALA A 756 -18.30 -14.45 3.71
C ALA A 756 -17.27 -13.81 2.77
N THR A 757 -17.70 -12.99 1.81
CA THR A 757 -16.80 -12.21 0.94
C THR A 757 -16.20 -11.02 1.68
N LEU A 758 -16.94 -10.35 2.57
CA LEU A 758 -16.44 -9.26 3.42
C LEU A 758 -15.29 -9.73 4.32
N ASP A 759 -15.45 -10.86 5.02
CA ASP A 759 -14.41 -11.46 5.89
C ASP A 759 -13.12 -11.75 5.10
N LYS A 760 -13.26 -12.23 3.86
CA LYS A 760 -12.13 -12.50 2.96
C LYS A 760 -11.43 -11.22 2.51
N LEU A 761 -12.19 -10.18 2.15
CA LEU A 761 -11.63 -8.88 1.75
C LEU A 761 -10.98 -8.15 2.93
N ASN A 762 -11.55 -8.23 4.13
CA ASN A 762 -10.95 -7.73 5.37
C ASN A 762 -9.69 -8.53 5.73
N GLY A 763 -9.70 -9.86 5.58
CA GLY A 763 -8.51 -10.70 5.72
C GLY A 763 -7.40 -10.30 4.75
N ALA A 764 -7.75 -10.10 3.48
CA ALA A 764 -6.83 -9.63 2.45
C ALA A 764 -6.28 -8.22 2.74
N LYS A 765 -7.13 -7.32 3.23
CA LYS A 765 -6.72 -5.98 3.69
C LYS A 765 -5.75 -6.09 4.86
N ASN A 766 -6.00 -6.96 5.83
CA ASN A 766 -5.11 -7.15 6.97
C ASN A 766 -3.73 -7.72 6.58
N THR A 767 -3.66 -8.62 5.58
CA THR A 767 -2.39 -9.07 4.99
C THR A 767 -1.63 -7.92 4.34
N LEU A 768 -2.31 -7.08 3.56
CA LEU A 768 -1.68 -5.92 2.90
C LEU A 768 -1.32 -4.81 3.90
N SER A 769 -2.17 -4.46 4.86
CA SER A 769 -1.85 -3.51 5.94
C SER A 769 -0.64 -3.98 6.75
N THR A 770 -0.50 -5.29 6.99
CA THR A 770 0.72 -5.85 7.60
C THR A 770 1.94 -5.51 6.73
N LEU A 771 1.91 -5.80 5.42
CA LEU A 771 2.97 -5.41 4.48
C LEU A 771 3.26 -3.90 4.47
N GLN A 772 2.24 -3.05 4.55
CA GLN A 772 2.40 -1.59 4.53
C GLN A 772 3.17 -1.07 5.75
N THR A 773 3.08 -1.76 6.89
CA THR A 773 3.84 -1.41 8.09
C THR A 773 5.32 -1.81 8.03
N LEU A 774 5.68 -2.78 7.17
CA LEU A 774 7.05 -3.28 7.11
C LEU A 774 7.95 -2.30 6.36
N ASP A 775 9.10 -1.99 6.95
CA ASP A 775 10.15 -1.24 6.29
C ASP A 775 11.03 -2.20 5.46
N LEU A 776 10.87 -2.13 4.14
CA LEU A 776 11.43 -3.07 3.16
C LEU A 776 12.75 -2.59 2.53
N GLU A 777 13.31 -1.46 3.01
CA GLU A 777 14.58 -0.92 2.55
C GLU A 777 15.75 -1.57 3.32
N PHE A 778 16.11 -2.81 2.99
CA PHE A 778 17.20 -3.55 3.63
C PHE A 778 18.59 -2.97 3.33
N SER A 779 18.75 -2.25 2.21
CA SER A 779 20.02 -1.67 1.75
C SER A 779 20.62 -0.63 2.72
N LYS A 780 19.78 0.06 3.51
CA LYS A 780 20.26 0.99 4.55
C LYS A 780 21.16 0.34 5.60
N PHE A 781 21.04 -0.98 5.81
CA PHE A 781 21.89 -1.74 6.73
C PHE A 781 23.22 -2.21 6.10
N HIS A 782 23.40 -2.10 4.78
CA HIS A 782 24.60 -2.61 4.08
C HIS A 782 25.90 -2.02 4.60
N LYS A 783 25.91 -0.76 5.05
CA LYS A 783 27.09 -0.16 5.68
C LYS A 783 27.41 -0.89 6.99
N SER A 784 26.43 -1.02 7.88
CA SER A 784 26.63 -1.63 9.20
C SER A 784 27.00 -3.12 9.06
N PHE A 785 26.41 -3.84 8.10
CA PHE A 785 26.80 -5.21 7.71
C PHE A 785 28.27 -5.33 7.27
N ASN A 786 28.79 -4.38 6.49
CA ASN A 786 30.20 -4.33 6.07
C ASN A 786 31.14 -3.96 7.23
N ASP A 787 30.73 -2.98 8.05
CA ASP A 787 31.47 -2.54 9.24
C ASP A 787 31.55 -3.65 10.31
N ALA A 788 30.55 -4.55 10.38
CA ALA A 788 30.32 -5.49 11.48
C ALA A 788 31.56 -6.28 11.97
N PRO A 789 32.43 -6.88 11.12
CA PRO A 789 33.58 -7.64 11.60
C PRO A 789 34.50 -6.81 12.50
N ASP A 790 34.80 -5.58 12.08
CA ASP A 790 35.65 -4.65 12.85
C ASP A 790 34.98 -4.20 14.15
N LYS A 791 33.64 -4.08 14.18
CA LYS A 791 32.90 -3.62 15.38
C LYS A 791 32.74 -4.73 16.41
N PHE A 792 32.51 -5.98 15.98
CA PHE A 792 32.54 -7.15 16.87
C PHE A 792 33.96 -7.38 17.43
N GLN A 793 35.01 -7.15 16.63
CA GLN A 793 36.39 -7.13 17.14
C GLN A 793 36.63 -5.94 18.10
N ALA A 794 36.12 -4.74 17.81
CA ALA A 794 36.22 -3.59 18.71
C ALA A 794 35.49 -3.83 20.05
N LEU A 795 34.38 -4.56 20.06
CA LEU A 795 33.68 -4.98 21.28
C LEU A 795 34.55 -5.90 22.15
N TYR A 796 35.29 -6.84 21.55
CA TYR A 796 36.25 -7.68 22.27
C TYR A 796 37.37 -6.85 22.91
N VAL A 797 37.93 -5.89 22.16
CA VAL A 797 38.96 -4.96 22.66
C VAL A 797 38.42 -4.07 23.78
N PHE A 798 37.18 -3.56 23.66
CA PHE A 798 36.51 -2.77 24.69
C PHE A 798 36.39 -3.55 26.01
N ILE A 799 35.91 -4.81 25.96
CA ILE A 799 35.78 -5.67 27.15
C ILE A 799 37.16 -5.97 27.78
N GLY A 800 38.20 -6.09 26.95
CA GLY A 800 39.59 -6.17 27.41
C GLY A 800 40.07 -4.92 28.15
N ASN A 801 39.86 -3.73 27.57
CA ASN A 801 40.27 -2.45 28.15
C ASN A 801 39.54 -2.16 29.46
N PHE A 802 38.21 -2.37 29.50
CA PHE A 802 37.41 -2.31 30.71
C PHE A 802 37.99 -3.20 31.82
N PHE A 803 38.30 -4.45 31.49
CA PHE A 803 38.84 -5.38 32.46
C PHE A 803 40.18 -4.92 33.05
N THR A 804 41.10 -4.42 32.21
CA THR A 804 42.38 -3.83 32.65
C THR A 804 42.18 -2.62 33.57
N ILE A 805 41.26 -1.71 33.23
CA ILE A 805 40.92 -0.55 34.07
C ILE A 805 40.35 -1.03 35.42
N ALA A 806 39.44 -2.00 35.41
CA ALA A 806 38.84 -2.56 36.62
C ALA A 806 39.81 -3.38 37.48
N GLU A 807 40.89 -3.94 36.93
CA GLU A 807 41.99 -4.52 37.73
C GLU A 807 42.92 -3.43 38.28
N SER A 808 43.25 -2.39 37.50
CA SER A 808 44.05 -1.25 37.95
C SER A 808 43.39 -0.51 39.12
N ASN A 809 42.11 -0.15 38.99
CA ASN A 809 41.34 0.52 40.04
C ASN A 809 41.24 -0.34 41.32
N GLN A 810 41.09 -1.66 41.17
CA GLN A 810 41.04 -2.59 42.31
C GLN A 810 42.41 -2.79 42.96
N ALA A 811 43.51 -2.71 42.21
CA ALA A 811 44.87 -2.72 42.74
C ALA A 811 45.21 -1.41 43.47
N ALA A 812 44.83 -0.25 42.90
CA ALA A 812 45.00 1.06 43.52
C ALA A 812 44.22 1.17 44.84
N LEU A 813 42.96 0.69 44.88
CA LEU A 813 42.16 0.70 46.10
C LEU A 813 42.74 -0.24 47.18
N ARG A 814 43.31 -1.39 46.79
CA ARG A 814 44.09 -2.25 47.70
C ARG A 814 45.37 -1.58 48.20
N GLN A 815 46.10 -0.85 47.36
CA GLN A 815 47.27 -0.09 47.79
C GLN A 815 46.87 1.02 48.76
N SER A 816 45.77 1.74 48.51
CA SER A 816 45.21 2.74 49.42
C SER A 816 44.86 2.14 50.78
N SER A 817 44.11 1.03 50.81
CA SER A 817 43.75 0.37 52.07
C SER A 817 44.95 -0.26 52.78
N THR A 818 45.99 -0.68 52.05
CA THR A 818 47.26 -1.13 52.62
C THR A 818 48.05 0.04 53.21
N ILE A 819 48.01 1.23 52.60
CA ILE A 819 48.61 2.45 53.15
C ILE A 819 47.85 2.89 54.41
N GLU A 820 46.51 2.89 54.42
CA GLU A 820 45.72 3.15 55.63
C GLU A 820 45.99 2.10 56.73
N ALA A 821 46.14 0.82 56.38
CA ALA A 821 46.53 -0.23 57.32
C ALA A 821 47.95 -0.04 57.87
N ILE A 822 48.92 0.38 57.04
CA ILE A 822 50.30 0.68 57.48
C ILE A 822 50.33 1.94 58.37
N VAL A 823 49.52 2.96 58.06
CA VAL A 823 49.38 4.17 58.87
C VAL A 823 48.73 3.87 60.22
N THR A 824 47.69 3.03 60.26
CA THR A 824 47.01 2.65 61.52
C THR A 824 47.77 1.61 62.35
N THR A 825 48.62 0.77 61.75
CA THR A 825 49.48 -0.18 62.49
C THR A 825 50.80 0.44 62.99
N ASN A 826 51.31 1.51 62.35
CA ASN A 826 52.47 2.26 62.84
C ASN A 826 52.14 3.44 63.77
N THR A 827 50.88 3.59 64.22
CA THR A 827 50.53 4.55 65.30
C THR A 827 50.74 4.04 66.72
N GLY A 828 51.65 3.07 66.90
CA GLY A 828 52.41 2.99 68.15
C GLY A 828 53.25 4.27 68.34
N THR A 829 53.07 4.94 69.48
CA THR A 829 53.83 6.12 69.96
C THR A 829 53.93 7.40 69.11
N THR A 830 53.49 7.47 67.85
CA THR A 830 53.53 8.72 67.04
C THR A 830 52.22 9.51 66.92
N GLY A 831 51.07 8.91 67.22
CA GLY A 831 49.75 9.57 67.05
C GLY A 831 49.55 10.83 67.90
N THR A 832 50.13 10.89 69.09
CA THR A 832 50.04 12.06 69.99
C THR A 832 50.82 13.27 69.47
N VAL A 833 51.97 13.06 68.83
CA VAL A 833 52.85 14.14 68.35
C VAL A 833 52.20 14.92 67.22
N ILE A 834 51.52 14.24 66.29
CA ILE A 834 50.84 14.90 65.16
C ILE A 834 49.66 15.74 65.65
N ILE A 835 48.86 15.24 66.60
CA ILE A 835 47.76 15.99 67.21
C ILE A 835 48.28 17.24 67.94
N ILE A 836 49.41 17.14 68.64
CA ILE A 836 50.06 18.28 69.29
C ILE A 836 50.56 19.30 68.24
N ILE A 837 51.18 18.86 67.14
CA ILE A 837 51.65 19.77 66.07
C ILE A 837 50.47 20.49 65.38
N VAL A 838 49.35 19.80 65.13
CA VAL A 838 48.14 20.41 64.57
C VAL A 838 47.50 21.41 65.56
N LEU A 839 47.45 21.09 66.85
CA LEU A 839 46.98 22.02 67.88
C LEU A 839 47.90 23.23 68.03
N VAL A 840 49.22 23.05 67.99
CA VAL A 840 50.20 24.14 68.06
C VAL A 840 50.11 25.04 66.82
N THR A 841 49.96 24.49 65.62
CA THR A 841 49.79 25.30 64.40
C THR A 841 48.45 26.04 64.36
N LEU A 842 47.37 25.45 64.88
CA LEU A 842 46.10 26.17 65.11
C LEU A 842 46.24 27.28 66.14
N LEU A 843 46.89 27.03 67.28
CA LEU A 843 47.14 28.06 68.30
C LEU A 843 48.01 29.19 67.76
N VAL A 844 49.07 28.90 67.00
CA VAL A 844 49.95 29.91 66.39
C VAL A 844 49.23 30.71 65.32
N THR A 845 48.40 30.09 64.46
CA THR A 845 47.61 30.83 63.46
C THR A 845 46.52 31.69 64.09
N VAL A 846 45.87 31.24 65.17
CA VAL A 846 44.96 32.06 65.97
C VAL A 846 45.71 33.21 66.66
N PHE A 847 46.92 32.99 67.19
CA PHE A 847 47.72 34.04 67.83
C PHE A 847 48.17 35.10 66.82
N ILE A 848 48.60 34.69 65.63
CA ILE A 848 48.93 35.58 64.51
C ILE A 848 47.68 36.37 64.05
N ALA A 849 46.53 35.71 63.91
CA ALA A 849 45.27 36.38 63.58
C ALA A 849 44.87 37.43 64.64
N LEU A 850 45.04 37.12 65.93
CA LEU A 850 44.78 38.06 67.03
C LEU A 850 45.75 39.26 67.00
N ILE A 851 47.03 39.06 66.67
CA ILE A 851 48.00 40.14 66.49
C ILE A 851 47.60 41.05 65.30
N ILE A 852 47.25 40.45 64.15
CA ILE A 852 46.81 41.18 62.95
C ILE A 852 45.52 41.98 63.24
N CYS A 853 44.54 41.37 63.89
CA CYS A 853 43.30 42.05 64.30
C CYS A 853 43.55 43.19 65.30
N ARG A 854 44.53 43.05 66.20
CA ARG A 854 44.87 44.09 67.20
C ARG A 854 45.59 45.30 66.57
N PHE A 855 46.33 45.12 65.48
CA PHE A 855 46.99 46.23 64.76
C PHE A 855 46.13 46.88 63.67
N ASN A 856 45.19 46.17 63.04
CA ASN A 856 44.40 46.70 61.91
C ASN A 856 43.17 47.54 62.34
N SER A 857 42.79 47.52 63.62
CA SER A 857 41.63 48.24 64.14
C SER A 857 41.71 49.77 63.96
N HIS A 858 42.91 50.34 64.02
CA HIS A 858 43.10 51.79 64.07
C HIS A 858 43.02 52.49 62.69
N CYS A 859 43.08 51.74 61.58
CA CYS A 859 42.97 52.28 60.22
C CYS A 859 41.53 52.23 59.66
N TRP A 860 40.67 51.37 60.20
CA TRP A 860 39.34 51.11 59.61
C TRP A 860 38.33 52.24 59.89
N TRP A 861 38.42 52.89 61.06
CA TRP A 861 37.44 53.89 61.49
C TRP A 861 37.45 55.15 60.62
N ASN A 862 38.63 55.66 60.27
CA ASN A 862 38.82 56.88 59.49
C ASN A 862 38.34 56.75 58.01
N LYS A 863 38.11 55.52 57.53
CA LYS A 863 37.60 55.25 56.17
C LYS A 863 36.07 55.13 56.09
N ARG A 864 35.36 54.96 57.22
CA ARG A 864 33.88 54.94 57.27
C ARG A 864 33.27 56.34 57.34
N VAL A 865 33.84 57.24 58.15
CA VAL A 865 33.29 58.59 58.40
C VAL A 865 33.13 59.43 57.12
N LYS A 866 33.98 59.22 56.10
CA LYS A 866 33.86 59.92 54.82
C LYS A 866 32.79 59.39 53.87
N LYS A 867 32.28 58.14 54.03
CA LYS A 867 31.34 57.54 53.07
C LYS A 867 29.87 57.68 53.46
N GLN A 868 29.57 58.05 54.70
CA GLN A 868 28.19 58.32 55.16
C GLN A 868 27.74 59.77 54.93
N LYS A 869 28.32 60.47 53.94
CA LYS A 869 27.98 61.88 53.62
C LYS A 869 27.59 62.13 52.17
N GLU A 870 27.49 61.08 51.35
CA GLU A 870 27.20 61.14 49.92
C GLU A 870 26.06 60.19 49.49
N GLU A 871 25.45 59.46 50.44
CA GLU A 871 24.39 58.46 50.18
C GLU A 871 23.03 58.87 50.81
N GLU A 872 22.84 60.16 51.14
CA GLU A 872 21.62 60.67 51.81
C GLU A 872 20.82 61.68 50.95
N GLU A 873 21.21 61.95 49.70
CA GLU A 873 20.42 62.72 48.73
C GLU A 873 19.71 61.84 47.69
N HIS A 874 18.37 61.91 47.72
CA HIS A 874 17.41 61.63 46.62
C HIS A 874 17.17 60.17 46.14
N GLN A 875 16.10 59.56 46.70
CA GLN A 875 15.14 58.78 45.91
C GLN A 875 14.31 59.72 45.00
N PRO A 876 13.63 59.22 43.94
CA PRO A 876 12.22 58.83 44.12
C PRO A 876 11.67 57.68 43.22
N LEU A 877 10.47 57.25 43.64
CA LEU A 877 9.45 56.31 43.10
C LEU A 877 9.14 56.33 41.58
N THR A 878 8.65 55.18 41.06
CA THR A 878 7.65 55.09 39.97
C THR A 878 6.71 53.88 40.12
N TYR A 879 5.50 53.98 39.57
CA TYR A 879 4.48 52.91 39.38
C TYR A 879 4.08 52.84 37.87
N PRO A 880 3.21 51.92 37.38
CA PRO A 880 3.29 51.39 36.00
C PRO A 880 2.20 51.94 35.05
N ASN A 881 2.33 51.66 33.73
CA ASN A 881 1.16 51.39 32.87
C ASN A 881 1.46 50.79 31.48
N ASP A 882 0.39 50.57 30.71
CA ASP A 882 0.25 49.87 29.43
C ASP A 882 0.71 50.57 28.13
N LYS A 883 0.72 49.75 27.06
CA LYS A 883 0.44 49.98 25.61
C LYS A 883 -0.26 51.30 25.16
N PRO A 884 -0.27 51.65 23.83
CA PRO A 884 0.62 51.27 22.70
C PRO A 884 0.81 52.38 21.59
N VAL A 885 1.34 51.97 20.42
CA VAL A 885 1.04 52.48 19.04
C VAL A 885 1.79 53.73 18.48
N ALA A 886 2.05 53.67 17.15
CA ALA A 886 2.30 54.73 16.15
C ALA A 886 3.68 55.44 15.98
N ASN A 887 4.50 54.85 15.10
CA ASN A 887 4.84 55.35 13.74
C ASN A 887 5.86 56.50 13.47
N GLU A 888 6.41 56.42 12.24
CA GLU A 888 7.11 57.43 11.39
C GLU A 888 8.49 58.05 11.75
N LYS A 889 9.50 57.56 11.02
CA LYS A 889 10.45 58.32 10.15
C LYS A 889 11.30 59.48 10.72
N SER A 890 12.62 59.26 10.73
CA SER A 890 13.58 59.81 9.74
C SER A 890 14.91 60.33 10.32
N ALA A 891 15.91 60.50 9.45
CA ALA A 891 17.10 61.35 9.53
C ALA A 891 17.81 61.46 10.91
N SER A 892 18.81 60.62 11.22
CA SER A 892 20.21 60.69 10.73
C SER A 892 21.07 61.83 11.30
N HIS A 893 22.06 61.47 12.12
CA HIS A 893 23.42 62.03 12.29
C HIS A 893 24.08 61.22 13.43
N SER A 894 25.38 61.06 13.61
CA SER A 894 26.64 61.26 12.86
C SER A 894 27.77 60.99 13.89
N LEU A 895 29.06 61.13 13.51
CA LEU A 895 30.24 61.24 14.38
C LEU A 895 30.86 59.95 14.99
N LEU A 896 31.75 59.35 14.19
CA LEU A 896 33.07 58.81 14.58
C LEU A 896 34.12 59.95 14.54
N PRO A 897 35.44 59.77 14.85
CA PRO A 897 36.19 58.70 15.56
C PRO A 897 37.00 59.30 16.78
N PRO A 898 38.08 58.67 17.34
CA PRO A 898 39.42 58.46 16.72
C PRO A 898 39.79 56.95 16.58
N VAL A 899 40.67 56.43 15.70
CA VAL A 899 41.99 56.85 15.11
C VAL A 899 43.13 56.71 16.15
N THR A 900 44.22 55.93 15.96
CA THR A 900 45.10 55.63 14.80
C THR A 900 45.43 54.11 14.62
N ASN A 901 45.49 53.55 13.39
CA ASN A 901 46.67 53.20 12.54
C ASN A 901 47.64 52.11 13.08
N GLN A 902 48.36 51.29 12.31
CA GLN A 902 48.59 51.02 10.86
C GLN A 902 49.12 49.57 10.76
N GLY A 903 49.24 48.82 9.64
CA GLY A 903 49.01 48.92 8.20
C GLY A 903 49.31 47.51 7.61
N ASP A 904 49.21 47.17 6.32
CA ASP A 904 48.79 47.87 5.11
C ASP A 904 48.13 46.88 4.10
N ALA A 905 47.61 47.41 3.00
CA ALA A 905 46.78 46.72 2.00
C ALA A 905 47.60 46.40 0.70
N PRO A 906 47.03 46.09 -0.50
CA PRO A 906 45.62 45.94 -0.87
C PRO A 906 45.26 44.77 -1.83
N ALA A 907 43.95 44.60 -2.07
CA ALA A 907 43.40 43.98 -3.28
C ALA A 907 43.31 45.01 -4.45
N PRO A 908 42.70 44.68 -5.61
CA PRO A 908 41.32 45.18 -5.85
C PRO A 908 40.44 44.20 -6.68
N ALA A 909 39.13 44.01 -6.35
CA ALA A 909 37.95 44.71 -6.90
C ALA A 909 37.39 44.09 -8.23
N SER A 910 36.09 44.16 -8.59
CA SER A 910 34.86 44.55 -7.86
C SER A 910 33.54 44.12 -8.55
N GLN A 911 32.46 44.13 -7.77
CA GLN A 911 31.05 44.57 -8.02
C GLN A 911 30.65 45.16 -9.41
N LYS A 912 29.38 45.13 -9.90
CA LYS A 912 28.05 45.06 -9.23
C LYS A 912 26.81 44.82 -10.16
N GLN A 913 25.76 44.20 -9.59
CA GLN A 913 24.28 44.42 -9.71
C GLN A 913 23.50 44.80 -11.01
N LEU A 914 22.37 44.07 -11.20
CA LEU A 914 20.99 44.46 -11.63
C LEU A 914 20.73 45.32 -12.89
N GLN A 915 19.81 44.87 -13.78
CA GLN A 915 18.35 45.10 -13.65
C GLN A 915 17.51 44.20 -14.61
N LYS A 916 16.18 44.41 -14.70
CA LYS A 916 15.22 43.67 -15.58
C LYS A 916 14.93 44.41 -16.89
N SER A 917 14.57 43.66 -17.94
CA SER A 917 13.60 44.10 -18.97
C SER A 917 12.89 42.88 -19.60
N ASP A 918 11.76 43.11 -20.26
CA ASP A 918 10.96 42.10 -20.95
C ASP A 918 11.47 41.78 -22.37
N GLY A 919 10.94 40.72 -22.99
CA GLY A 919 10.72 40.70 -24.45
C GLY A 919 11.25 39.52 -25.27
N SER A 920 10.36 38.99 -26.11
CA SER A 920 10.60 38.36 -27.42
C SER A 920 11.59 37.20 -27.59
N VAL A 921 11.03 36.00 -27.76
CA VAL A 921 11.18 35.11 -28.94
C VAL A 921 12.43 35.32 -29.84
N SER A 922 13.30 34.32 -29.91
CA SER A 922 13.73 33.66 -31.17
C SER A 922 14.53 32.37 -30.94
N LYS A 923 14.71 31.60 -32.02
CA LYS A 923 15.48 30.34 -32.06
C LYS A 923 16.94 30.60 -32.45
N GLU A 924 17.86 29.77 -31.96
CA GLU A 924 18.81 28.90 -32.70
C GLU A 924 19.64 28.13 -31.63
N VAL A 925 19.87 26.82 -31.66
CA VAL A 925 20.49 25.95 -32.69
C VAL A 925 21.98 26.21 -32.86
N GLU A 926 22.79 25.57 -32.01
CA GLU A 926 23.84 24.59 -32.39
C GLU A 926 24.27 23.82 -31.10
N LYS A 927 24.97 22.66 -31.08
CA LYS A 927 25.13 21.48 -31.96
C LYS A 927 26.17 20.54 -31.30
N SER A 928 26.47 19.40 -31.93
CA SER A 928 27.53 18.41 -31.59
C SER A 928 27.30 17.61 -30.29
N GLU A 929 27.61 16.32 -30.21
CA GLU A 929 27.86 15.30 -31.26
C GLU A 929 27.37 13.95 -30.67
N GLU A 930 26.68 13.07 -31.41
CA GLU A 930 27.24 12.04 -32.32
C GLU A 930 28.11 11.01 -31.54
N LYS A 931 27.91 9.68 -31.63
CA LYS A 931 27.74 8.81 -32.82
C LYS A 931 26.82 7.59 -32.55
N GLU A 932 25.93 7.17 -33.46
CA GLU A 932 26.11 6.49 -34.79
C GLU A 932 26.30 4.95 -34.62
N VAL A 933 25.54 4.06 -35.28
CA VAL A 933 25.82 3.36 -36.57
C VAL A 933 24.72 2.28 -36.81
N VAL A 934 24.22 1.92 -38.01
CA VAL A 934 23.94 2.68 -39.26
C VAL A 934 23.01 1.88 -40.23
N LYS A 935 21.81 2.41 -40.57
CA LYS A 935 21.06 2.27 -41.87
C LYS A 935 20.64 0.82 -42.32
N LYS A 936 19.82 0.55 -43.35
CA LYS A 936 19.27 1.25 -44.56
C LYS A 936 17.76 0.90 -44.75
N VAL A 937 16.84 1.78 -45.19
CA VAL A 937 16.65 2.47 -46.51
C VAL A 937 16.09 1.48 -47.57
N GLU A 938 15.03 1.76 -48.35
CA GLU A 938 14.64 3.01 -49.05
C GLU A 938 13.10 3.18 -49.31
N ASN A 939 12.64 4.44 -49.41
CA ASN A 939 11.53 5.07 -50.21
C ASN A 939 10.34 4.21 -50.75
N ASN A 940 9.10 4.69 -50.87
CA ASN A 940 8.49 6.06 -50.80
C ASN A 940 6.97 5.90 -50.44
N THR A 941 6.00 6.85 -50.51
CA THR A 941 5.85 8.15 -51.19
C THR A 941 4.83 9.06 -50.42
N LYS A 942 4.16 10.00 -51.10
CA LYS A 942 2.87 10.67 -50.76
C LYS A 942 1.80 9.65 -50.29
N GLU A 943 0.77 10.04 -49.53
CA GLU A 943 0.11 11.35 -49.40
C GLU A 943 -0.28 11.68 -47.95
#